data_AF-A0A3B3CK25-F1
#
_entry.id   AF-A0A3B3CK25-F1
#
_cell.length_a   1.000
_cell.length_b   1.000
_cell.length_c   1.000
_cell.angle_alpha   90.00
_cell.angle_beta   90.00
_cell.angle_gamma   90.00
#
_symmetry.space_group_name_H-M   'P 1'
#
loop_
_entity.id
_entity.type
_entity.pdbx_description
1 polymer ?
#
loop_
_entity_poly.entity_id
_entity_poly.type
_entity_poly.pdbx_seq_one_letter_code
_entity_poly.pdbx_strand_id
1 'polypeptide(L)'
;LDTINCLEKAENGNLASISMPAIGTGNLGFPKTLVASMMLDKILEFSSQVQPKHLKRVEIVLYSGDAPTIQEFTTEFIKKFPNASVGSNPKSSSQATGPFSKVTSSTGKHETTLGNVTIQVVTGDITKETTDIIVNSSDENFTLKSGVSKAILDAAGPAVEQECQTSGAQPNSGMILTQPGNLKCKKILHLAGQTDPVKIRKVVKDALEICVKQSFTSVSFPAIGTDGPMTLKLPFLFFGSCSELFGYHWFYPSLMWQSIYLPPFHSSLWGTFFFGQSEEKQKKEDEISIVPVKADPACFHICGGTQAKVDAAKKWITDLIVNEQTSMPITDNIILDLSKAESQLINDIQKKMGVTIRMENIDSQASLIVEGLSKDVIKAMGEIGNILNKVRNKQELDKKVELAGAVADWQYQLQGQRFQSFDALTNYELEHALQQDQKSVNIKVQGKDYTASLPEGPATDKKGNTLQIIRIDKLKGDDIPPHWEPMPAKTTCLLTNVQTGTPEYNEVLKLFQATCNRNVIKIERVQNPALWKSLQIKKNELETRNGHQNNEKRLFHGTSEDTVKIINERGFNRVYAGKNAACYGNGTYFAVNASYSASDTYSRPNANGEKIMYLCRVLTGDFTPGQQNMIAPPPKSSGSIKLFDSVVDRMANPSMFVIFHDTQAYPEYLITFK
;
A
#
# COMPACT_ATOMS: atom_id res chain seq x y z
N LEU A 1 5.34 2.40 8.06
CA LEU A 1 4.37 3.27 8.76
C LEU A 1 5.15 4.21 9.67
N ASP A 2 5.29 5.48 9.27
CA ASP A 2 6.15 6.49 9.91
C ASP A 2 5.53 7.14 11.16
N THR A 3 4.63 6.44 11.86
CA THR A 3 3.89 6.99 13.02
C THR A 3 4.83 7.54 14.10
N ILE A 4 5.93 6.84 14.39
CA ILE A 4 6.91 7.28 15.39
C ILE A 4 7.63 8.57 14.97
N ASN A 5 8.03 8.69 13.70
CA ASN A 5 8.69 9.88 13.16
C ASN A 5 7.78 11.11 13.23
N CYS A 6 6.48 10.95 13.01
CA CYS A 6 5.50 12.04 13.16
C CYS A 6 5.38 12.53 14.61
N LEU A 7 5.37 11.59 15.57
CA LEU A 7 5.30 11.91 17.00
C LEU A 7 6.57 12.60 17.48
N GLU A 8 7.75 12.11 17.07
CA GLU A 8 9.05 12.73 17.39
C GLU A 8 9.16 14.14 16.80
N LYS A 9 8.71 14.35 15.56
CA LYS A 9 8.70 15.69 14.95
C LYS A 9 7.78 16.66 15.68
N ALA A 10 6.62 16.20 16.14
CA ALA A 10 5.70 17.03 16.90
C ALA A 10 6.28 17.41 18.27
N GLU A 11 6.92 16.47 18.95
CA GLU A 11 7.62 16.73 20.23
C GLU A 11 8.81 17.68 20.06
N ASN A 12 9.68 17.42 19.08
CA ASN A 12 10.83 18.29 18.78
C ASN A 12 10.40 19.69 18.30
N GLY A 13 9.20 19.80 17.73
CA GLY A 13 8.55 21.06 17.36
C GLY A 13 7.83 21.76 18.50
N ASN A 14 7.91 21.25 19.74
CA ASN A 14 7.20 21.76 20.92
C ASN A 14 5.67 21.84 20.76
N LEU A 15 5.06 20.96 19.93
CA LEU A 15 3.63 20.97 19.67
C LEU A 15 2.86 20.21 20.76
N ALA A 16 1.74 20.79 21.22
CA ALA A 16 0.91 20.19 22.26
C ALA A 16 -0.01 19.06 21.76
N SER A 17 -0.30 19.01 20.46
CA SER A 17 -1.20 18.04 19.86
C SER A 17 -0.83 17.71 18.41
N ILE A 18 -1.17 16.51 17.96
CA ILE A 18 -1.09 16.07 16.56
C ILE A 18 -2.34 15.28 16.17
N SER A 19 -2.86 15.53 14.97
CA SER A 19 -3.95 14.74 14.38
C SER A 19 -3.40 13.94 13.21
N MET A 20 -3.75 12.66 13.13
CA MET A 20 -3.23 11.72 12.13
C MET A 20 -4.35 10.89 11.51
N PRO A 21 -4.36 10.71 10.18
CA PRO A 21 -5.32 9.81 9.53
C PRO A 21 -4.93 8.35 9.77
N ALA A 22 -5.77 7.40 9.34
CA ALA A 22 -5.39 5.99 9.22
C ALA A 22 -4.35 5.80 8.08
N ILE A 23 -3.07 6.01 8.40
CA ILE A 23 -2.01 6.08 7.39
C ILE A 23 -1.88 4.74 6.66
N GLY A 24 -2.18 4.75 5.36
CA GLY A 24 -2.03 3.59 4.49
C GLY A 24 -3.27 2.72 4.30
N THR A 25 -4.37 2.96 5.00
CA THR A 25 -5.62 2.18 4.78
C THR A 25 -6.43 2.61 3.56
N GLY A 26 -6.11 3.77 2.96
CA GLY A 26 -6.72 4.28 1.72
C GLY A 26 -6.10 3.67 0.46
N ASN A 27 -5.65 4.49 -0.48
CA ASN A 27 -5.09 4.04 -1.78
C ASN A 27 -3.86 3.12 -1.68
N LEU A 28 -3.22 2.98 -0.51
CA LEU A 28 -2.11 2.05 -0.29
C LEU A 28 -2.58 0.63 0.08
N GLY A 29 -3.87 0.43 0.37
CA GLY A 29 -4.46 -0.89 0.55
C GLY A 29 -4.02 -1.66 1.80
N PHE A 30 -3.42 -1.01 2.80
CA PHE A 30 -2.95 -1.72 4.01
C PHE A 30 -4.14 -2.24 4.83
N PRO A 31 -4.02 -3.41 5.52
CA PRO A 31 -5.12 -3.98 6.25
C PRO A 31 -5.44 -3.07 7.42
N LYS A 32 -6.69 -2.64 7.50
CA LYS A 32 -7.19 -1.67 8.48
C LYS A 32 -6.84 -2.08 9.92
N THR A 33 -7.02 -3.35 10.26
CA THR A 33 -6.68 -3.94 11.57
C THR A 33 -5.20 -3.80 11.90
N LEU A 34 -4.34 -4.07 10.91
CA LEU A 34 -2.89 -4.08 11.08
C LEU A 34 -2.34 -2.66 11.20
N VAL A 35 -2.84 -1.73 10.39
CA VAL A 35 -2.54 -0.30 10.54
C VAL A 35 -3.01 0.21 11.90
N ALA A 36 -4.22 -0.14 12.32
CA ALA A 36 -4.77 0.25 13.62
C ALA A 36 -3.89 -0.23 14.78
N SER A 37 -3.55 -1.52 14.83
CA SER A 37 -2.68 -2.06 15.88
C SER A 37 -1.33 -1.36 15.86
N MET A 38 -0.66 -1.28 14.70
CA MET A 38 0.66 -0.68 14.60
C MET A 38 0.70 0.79 14.98
N MET A 39 -0.29 1.59 14.54
CA MET A 39 -0.34 3.01 14.89
C MET A 39 -0.51 3.18 16.40
N LEU A 40 -1.42 2.43 17.02
CA LEU A 40 -1.64 2.49 18.47
C LEU A 40 -0.43 1.95 19.26
N ASP A 41 0.24 0.91 18.78
CA ASP A 41 1.47 0.38 19.37
C ASP A 41 2.59 1.43 19.33
N LYS A 42 2.76 2.15 18.22
CA LYS A 42 3.77 3.22 18.12
C LYS A 42 3.45 4.43 18.97
N ILE A 43 2.17 4.75 19.17
CA ILE A 43 1.74 5.80 20.10
C ILE A 43 2.04 5.39 21.55
N LEU A 44 1.77 4.13 21.91
CA LEU A 44 2.09 3.57 23.23
C LEU A 44 3.60 3.53 23.49
N GLU A 45 4.37 3.08 22.50
CA GLU A 45 5.84 3.06 22.53
C GLU A 45 6.40 4.47 22.75
N PHE A 46 5.93 5.45 21.97
CA PHE A 46 6.32 6.84 22.12
C PHE A 46 6.03 7.40 23.52
N SER A 47 4.80 7.17 24.01
CA SER A 47 4.37 7.64 25.34
C SER A 47 5.17 7.01 26.48
N SER A 48 5.48 5.71 26.36
CA SER A 48 6.16 4.94 27.41
C SER A 48 7.69 5.09 27.41
N GLN A 49 8.32 5.25 26.25
CA GLN A 49 9.77 5.27 26.12
C GLN A 49 10.37 6.69 26.10
N VAL A 50 9.65 7.68 25.56
CA VAL A 50 10.21 9.03 25.31
C VAL A 50 9.86 10.02 26.44
N GLN A 51 8.85 9.72 27.27
CA GLN A 51 8.27 10.66 28.24
C GLN A 51 8.09 12.07 27.66
N PRO A 52 7.18 12.24 26.67
CA PRO A 52 7.04 13.50 25.93
C PRO A 52 6.73 14.69 26.86
N LYS A 53 7.56 15.73 26.75
CA LYS A 53 7.45 16.96 27.54
C LYS A 53 6.37 17.87 26.95
N HIS A 54 6.27 17.93 25.63
CA HIS A 54 5.43 18.89 24.92
C HIS A 54 4.15 18.28 24.36
N LEU A 55 4.22 17.13 23.68
CA LEU A 55 3.08 16.49 23.05
C LEU A 55 2.17 15.82 24.08
N LYS A 56 0.93 16.34 24.22
CA LYS A 56 -0.07 15.87 25.21
C LYS A 56 -1.28 15.19 24.59
N ARG A 57 -1.55 15.39 23.29
CA ARG A 57 -2.73 14.84 22.63
C ARG A 57 -2.40 14.28 21.25
N VAL A 58 -2.81 13.04 20.98
CA VAL A 58 -2.77 12.42 19.66
C VAL A 58 -4.21 12.09 19.25
N GLU A 59 -4.66 12.65 18.14
CA GLU A 59 -6.00 12.41 17.59
C GLU A 59 -5.89 11.54 16.34
N ILE A 60 -6.55 10.38 16.34
CA ILE A 60 -6.67 9.57 15.12
C ILE A 60 -7.99 9.97 14.43
N VAL A 61 -7.88 10.64 13.29
CA VAL A 61 -9.02 11.19 12.55
C VAL A 61 -9.40 10.24 11.42
N LEU A 62 -10.57 9.60 11.54
CA LEU A 62 -11.07 8.61 10.60
C LEU A 62 -12.17 9.23 9.72
N TYR A 63 -12.13 8.95 8.41
CA TYR A 63 -13.12 9.47 7.48
C TYR A 63 -14.50 8.87 7.75
N SER A 64 -15.53 9.71 7.94
CA SER A 64 -16.87 9.28 8.32
C SER A 64 -17.56 8.37 7.29
N GLY A 65 -17.15 8.43 6.02
CA GLY A 65 -17.62 7.53 4.97
C GLY A 65 -16.92 6.16 4.91
N ASP A 66 -15.91 5.91 5.75
CA ASP A 66 -15.13 4.65 5.77
C ASP A 66 -15.43 3.85 7.04
N ALA A 67 -16.67 3.33 7.12
CA ALA A 67 -17.14 2.52 8.23
C ALA A 67 -16.21 1.33 8.58
N PRO A 68 -15.63 0.59 7.60
CA PRO A 68 -14.67 -0.46 7.92
C PRO A 68 -13.42 0.03 8.66
N THR A 69 -12.82 1.16 8.26
CA THR A 69 -11.64 1.68 8.97
C THR A 69 -12.00 2.16 10.38
N ILE A 70 -13.17 2.78 10.54
CA ILE A 70 -13.69 3.19 11.86
C ILE A 70 -13.84 1.98 12.79
N GLN A 71 -14.42 0.89 12.30
CA GLN A 71 -14.63 -0.32 13.08
C GLN A 71 -13.32 -0.95 13.56
N GLU A 72 -12.33 -1.10 12.68
CA GLU A 72 -11.04 -1.72 13.01
C GLU A 72 -10.23 -0.89 14.01
N PHE A 73 -10.17 0.43 13.81
CA PHE A 73 -9.50 1.32 14.75
C PHE A 73 -10.20 1.39 16.10
N THR A 74 -11.53 1.40 16.13
CA THR A 74 -12.31 1.37 17.37
C THR A 74 -12.08 0.07 18.14
N THR A 75 -12.05 -1.06 17.43
CA THR A 75 -11.81 -2.39 18.01
C THR A 75 -10.43 -2.48 18.64
N GLU A 76 -9.38 -2.08 17.91
CA GLU A 76 -8.02 -2.08 18.45
C GLU A 76 -7.84 -1.05 19.59
N PHE A 77 -8.53 0.08 19.54
CA PHE A 77 -8.50 1.08 20.62
C PHE A 77 -9.10 0.53 21.91
N ILE A 78 -10.30 -0.05 21.87
CA ILE A 78 -10.94 -0.65 23.06
C ILE A 78 -10.10 -1.80 23.61
N LYS A 79 -9.54 -2.63 22.72
CA LYS A 79 -8.66 -3.74 23.09
C LYS A 79 -7.43 -3.27 23.86
N LYS A 80 -6.80 -2.16 23.46
CA LYS A 80 -5.61 -1.61 24.10
C LYS A 80 -5.93 -0.70 25.30
N PHE A 81 -7.10 -0.07 25.31
CA PHE A 81 -7.55 0.87 26.34
C PHE A 81 -8.92 0.45 26.93
N PRO A 82 -8.99 -0.67 27.67
CA PRO A 82 -10.25 -1.26 28.13
C PRO A 82 -11.04 -0.41 29.15
N ASN A 83 -10.44 0.63 29.72
CA ASN A 83 -11.08 1.56 30.66
C ASN A 83 -11.51 2.88 30.00
N ALA A 84 -11.33 3.03 28.68
CA ALA A 84 -11.83 4.17 27.94
C ALA A 84 -13.34 4.02 27.70
N SER A 85 -14.13 5.04 28.02
CA SER A 85 -15.57 5.05 27.79
C SER A 85 -15.88 5.06 26.29
N VAL A 86 -16.49 3.99 25.79
CA VAL A 86 -17.01 3.91 24.41
C VAL A 86 -18.49 3.51 24.45
N GLY A 87 -19.34 4.29 23.80
CA GLY A 87 -20.77 4.02 23.69
C GLY A 87 -21.10 2.78 22.83
N SER A 88 -21.66 1.76 23.48
CA SER A 88 -22.57 0.67 23.04
C SER A 88 -22.28 -0.28 21.84
N ASN A 89 -22.49 -1.58 22.14
CA ASN A 89 -22.30 -2.92 21.50
C ASN A 89 -23.43 -3.39 20.52
N PRO A 90 -23.47 -4.61 19.84
CA PRO A 90 -22.86 -5.93 20.22
C PRO A 90 -22.34 -6.96 19.14
N LYS A 91 -21.32 -7.76 19.55
CA LYS A 91 -21.02 -9.24 19.41
C LYS A 91 -20.89 -9.88 17.99
N SER A 92 -19.97 -10.81 17.63
CA SER A 92 -19.17 -11.83 18.35
C SER A 92 -17.98 -12.42 17.52
N SER A 93 -16.82 -12.66 18.18
CA SER A 93 -15.81 -13.77 18.10
C SER A 93 -15.31 -14.35 16.75
N SER A 94 -14.05 -14.76 16.48
CA SER A 94 -12.67 -14.71 17.06
C SER A 94 -11.79 -15.65 16.17
N GLN A 95 -10.51 -15.39 15.79
CA GLN A 95 -9.25 -15.78 16.49
C GLN A 95 -7.98 -15.42 15.64
N ALA A 96 -6.81 -15.21 16.30
CA ALA A 96 -5.54 -14.62 15.80
C ALA A 96 -4.26 -15.33 16.36
N THR A 97 -3.01 -15.09 15.88
CA THR A 97 -1.74 -15.42 16.62
C THR A 97 -0.51 -14.51 16.33
N GLY A 98 0.47 -14.47 17.27
CA GLY A 98 1.66 -13.58 17.40
C GLY A 98 3.00 -14.27 17.86
N PRO A 99 3.93 -13.59 18.59
CA PRO A 99 5.41 -13.67 18.47
C PRO A 99 6.18 -14.75 19.29
N PHE A 100 5.59 -15.89 19.62
CA PHE A 100 6.25 -16.96 20.40
C PHE A 100 6.77 -18.08 19.52
N SER A 101 7.84 -18.79 19.95
CA SER A 101 8.07 -20.12 19.38
C SER A 101 6.90 -21.02 19.77
N LYS A 102 6.70 -22.05 18.97
CA LYS A 102 5.82 -23.14 19.33
C LYS A 102 5.97 -23.60 20.79
N VAL A 103 4.89 -23.53 21.58
CA VAL A 103 4.62 -24.28 22.83
C VAL A 103 4.69 -25.82 22.71
N THR A 104 5.87 -26.43 22.91
CA THR A 104 6.01 -27.88 23.03
C THR A 104 5.47 -28.38 24.36
N SER A 105 4.61 -29.41 24.34
CA SER A 105 3.91 -29.92 25.53
C SER A 105 4.20 -31.40 25.75
N SER A 106 4.71 -31.74 26.93
CA SER A 106 4.89 -33.09 27.46
C SER A 106 3.98 -33.28 28.69
N THR A 107 3.80 -34.51 29.19
CA THR A 107 2.92 -34.79 30.34
C THR A 107 3.32 -33.93 31.54
N GLY A 108 2.50 -32.92 31.84
CA GLY A 108 2.74 -31.97 32.92
C GLY A 108 3.83 -30.93 32.67
N LYS A 109 4.27 -30.67 31.43
CA LYS A 109 5.24 -29.60 31.15
C LYS A 109 5.08 -29.04 29.73
N HIS A 110 4.77 -27.76 29.64
CA HIS A 110 4.69 -26.97 28.41
C HIS A 110 5.91 -26.05 28.32
N GLU A 111 6.48 -25.86 27.15
CA GLU A 111 7.73 -25.11 26.98
C GLU A 111 7.68 -24.32 25.67
N THR A 112 8.17 -23.08 25.70
CA THR A 112 8.39 -22.25 24.51
C THR A 112 9.72 -21.52 24.68
N THR A 113 10.26 -21.00 23.59
CA THR A 113 11.51 -20.24 23.58
C THR A 113 11.24 -18.83 23.07
N LEU A 114 11.85 -17.86 23.74
CA LEU A 114 11.84 -16.46 23.36
C LEU A 114 13.30 -16.02 23.21
N GLY A 115 13.80 -16.00 21.98
CA GLY A 115 15.23 -15.86 21.72
C GLY A 115 16.02 -17.06 22.26
N ASN A 116 17.04 -16.80 23.07
CA ASN A 116 17.88 -17.81 23.73
C ASN A 116 17.34 -18.25 25.11
N VAL A 117 16.14 -17.79 25.49
CA VAL A 117 15.55 -18.06 26.79
C VAL A 117 14.40 -19.05 26.67
N THR A 118 14.52 -20.15 27.40
CA THR A 118 13.51 -21.19 27.47
C THR A 118 12.53 -20.90 28.60
N ILE A 119 11.25 -20.77 28.26
CA ILE A 119 10.15 -20.56 29.19
C ILE A 119 9.36 -21.86 29.32
N GLN A 120 9.27 -22.39 30.54
CA GLN A 120 8.55 -23.62 30.84
C GLN A 120 7.39 -23.34 31.80
N VAL A 121 6.25 -23.96 31.53
CA VAL A 121 5.08 -24.08 32.41
C VAL A 121 4.98 -25.54 32.83
N VAL A 122 5.35 -25.83 34.07
CA VAL A 122 5.41 -27.19 34.62
C VAL A 122 4.26 -27.41 35.59
N THR A 123 3.49 -28.47 35.38
CA THR A 123 2.52 -29.02 36.33
C THR A 123 3.25 -29.98 37.25
N GLY A 124 3.54 -29.55 38.48
CA GLY A 124 4.29 -30.35 39.45
C GLY A 124 4.36 -29.69 40.82
N ASP A 125 5.06 -30.35 41.73
CA ASP A 125 5.37 -29.82 43.07
C ASP A 125 6.66 -29.00 42.98
N ILE A 126 6.55 -27.68 43.22
CA ILE A 126 7.69 -26.74 43.14
C ILE A 126 8.84 -27.12 44.07
N THR A 127 8.58 -27.85 45.16
CA THR A 127 9.63 -28.33 46.09
C THR A 127 10.52 -29.41 45.49
N LYS A 128 10.13 -29.97 44.34
CA LYS A 128 10.89 -30.99 43.59
C LYS A 128 11.66 -30.41 42.40
N GLU A 129 11.50 -29.12 42.11
CA GLU A 129 12.22 -28.44 41.03
C GLU A 129 13.73 -28.39 41.30
N THR A 130 14.51 -28.37 40.21
CA THR A 130 15.99 -28.43 40.25
C THR A 130 16.66 -27.21 39.61
N THR A 131 15.88 -26.15 39.38
CA THR A 131 16.39 -24.87 38.89
C THR A 131 17.33 -24.21 39.90
N ASP A 132 18.17 -23.29 39.43
CA ASP A 132 19.12 -22.60 40.30
C ASP A 132 18.41 -21.84 41.41
N ILE A 133 17.29 -21.20 41.10
CA ILE A 133 16.46 -20.44 42.05
C ILE A 133 15.03 -20.99 42.10
N ILE A 134 14.54 -21.29 43.30
CA ILE A 134 13.11 -21.45 43.57
C ILE A 134 12.58 -20.16 44.18
N VAL A 135 11.50 -19.64 43.63
CA VAL A 135 10.83 -18.44 44.16
C VAL A 135 9.76 -18.84 45.16
N ASN A 136 9.78 -18.24 46.35
CA ASN A 136 8.74 -18.40 47.35
C ASN A 136 7.89 -17.12 47.43
N SER A 137 6.57 -17.25 47.32
CA SER A 137 5.62 -16.16 47.56
C SER A 137 5.23 -16.12 49.03
N SER A 138 5.74 -15.15 49.77
CA SER A 138 5.57 -15.02 51.23
C SER A 138 4.81 -13.74 51.62
N ASP A 139 4.68 -13.50 52.93
CA ASP A 139 4.21 -12.22 53.48
C ASP A 139 5.38 -11.23 53.60
N GLU A 140 5.09 -9.99 54.00
CA GLU A 140 6.11 -8.94 54.16
C GLU A 140 7.18 -9.28 55.23
N ASN A 141 6.88 -10.25 56.10
CA ASN A 141 7.80 -10.73 57.15
C ASN A 141 8.55 -12.01 56.74
N PHE A 142 8.28 -12.56 55.56
CA PHE A 142 8.82 -13.82 55.03
C PHE A 142 8.61 -15.05 55.94
N THR A 143 7.55 -15.01 56.77
CA THR A 143 7.20 -16.07 57.73
C THR A 143 5.93 -16.83 57.34
N LEU A 144 5.41 -16.60 56.14
CA LEU A 144 4.14 -17.16 55.70
C LEU A 144 4.18 -18.69 55.67
N LYS A 145 3.41 -19.33 56.56
CA LYS A 145 3.26 -20.80 56.64
C LYS A 145 1.92 -21.28 56.07
N SER A 146 1.49 -20.71 54.94
CA SER A 146 0.30 -21.16 54.20
C SER A 146 0.60 -21.41 52.72
N GLY A 147 -0.24 -22.20 52.06
CA GLY A 147 -0.18 -22.44 50.61
C GLY A 147 1.20 -22.93 50.15
N VAL A 148 1.67 -22.37 49.03
CA VAL A 148 2.96 -22.74 48.44
C VAL A 148 4.15 -22.40 49.35
N SER A 149 4.06 -21.33 50.15
CA SER A 149 5.13 -20.95 51.09
C SER A 149 5.30 -21.97 52.21
N LYS A 150 4.20 -22.52 52.74
CA LYS A 150 4.27 -23.63 53.70
C LYS A 150 4.99 -24.83 53.10
N ALA A 151 4.61 -25.24 51.88
CA ALA A 151 5.20 -26.40 51.23
C ALA A 151 6.71 -26.23 51.01
N ILE A 152 7.15 -25.05 50.57
CA ILE A 152 8.56 -24.72 50.37
C ILE A 152 9.32 -24.73 51.71
N LEU A 153 8.80 -24.09 52.77
CA LEU A 153 9.46 -24.03 54.07
C LEU A 153 9.53 -25.39 54.77
N ASP A 154 8.44 -26.17 54.75
CA ASP A 154 8.40 -27.54 55.29
C ASP A 154 9.44 -28.44 54.59
N ALA A 155 9.54 -28.32 53.25
CA ALA A 155 10.49 -29.10 52.47
C ALA A 155 11.95 -28.62 52.62
N ALA A 156 12.18 -27.31 52.78
CA ALA A 156 13.53 -26.76 52.97
C ALA A 156 14.08 -27.01 54.39
N GLY A 157 13.21 -27.03 55.40
CA GLY A 157 13.54 -27.34 56.80
C GLY A 157 13.78 -26.10 57.68
N PRO A 158 13.87 -26.30 59.00
CA PRO A 158 13.82 -25.21 60.00
C PRO A 158 15.00 -24.22 59.94
N ALA A 159 16.12 -24.60 59.34
CA ALA A 159 17.26 -23.69 59.15
C ALA A 159 16.92 -22.52 58.20
N VAL A 160 16.14 -22.79 57.15
CA VAL A 160 15.70 -21.76 56.20
C VAL A 160 14.69 -20.82 56.84
N GLU A 161 13.83 -21.33 57.72
CA GLU A 161 12.89 -20.48 58.47
C GLU A 161 13.62 -19.48 59.39
N GLN A 162 14.69 -19.90 60.05
CA GLN A 162 15.52 -19.03 60.89
C GLN A 162 16.27 -17.98 60.05
N GLU A 163 16.75 -18.36 58.86
CA GLU A 163 17.39 -17.43 57.92
C GLU A 163 16.40 -16.39 57.38
N CYS A 164 15.16 -16.78 57.09
CA CYS A 164 14.07 -15.87 56.73
C CYS A 164 13.76 -14.87 57.84
N GLN A 165 13.65 -15.32 59.10
CA GLN A 165 13.40 -14.43 60.24
C GLN A 165 14.54 -13.43 60.44
N THR A 166 15.78 -13.89 60.31
CA THR A 166 16.96 -13.03 60.48
C THR A 166 17.07 -12.01 59.36
N SER A 167 16.88 -12.43 58.10
CA SER A 167 16.99 -11.57 56.92
C SER A 167 15.79 -10.64 56.74
N GLY A 168 14.59 -11.11 57.10
CA GLY A 168 13.36 -10.33 57.09
C GLY A 168 13.32 -9.23 58.15
N ALA A 169 14.02 -9.42 59.27
CA ALA A 169 14.18 -8.40 60.31
C ALA A 169 15.15 -7.26 59.91
N GLN A 170 15.93 -7.44 58.84
CA GLN A 170 16.79 -6.40 58.29
C GLN A 170 16.05 -5.59 57.20
N PRO A 171 16.41 -4.31 56.98
CA PRO A 171 15.87 -3.53 55.88
C PRO A 171 16.06 -4.24 54.54
N ASN A 172 14.97 -4.48 53.82
CA ASN A 172 14.97 -5.18 52.54
C ASN A 172 13.97 -4.55 51.57
N SER A 173 14.12 -4.84 50.28
CA SER A 173 13.29 -4.26 49.21
C SER A 173 12.01 -5.08 48.92
N GLY A 174 11.51 -5.83 49.91
CA GLY A 174 10.40 -6.77 49.73
C GLY A 174 10.82 -8.12 49.13
N MET A 175 12.12 -8.40 49.06
CA MET A 175 12.70 -9.67 48.62
C MET A 175 13.95 -10.03 49.44
N ILE A 176 14.13 -11.31 49.76
CA ILE A 176 15.31 -11.85 50.44
C ILE A 176 15.77 -13.16 49.79
N LEU A 177 17.07 -13.46 49.87
CA LEU A 177 17.68 -14.70 49.38
C LEU A 177 18.18 -15.53 50.56
N THR A 178 17.84 -16.81 50.57
CA THR A 178 18.27 -17.77 51.61
C THR A 178 18.94 -19.00 51.01
N GLN A 179 19.61 -19.79 51.84
CA GLN A 179 20.14 -21.11 51.47
C GLN A 179 19.00 -22.08 51.13
N PRO A 180 19.25 -23.12 50.31
CA PRO A 180 18.18 -24.02 49.84
C PRO A 180 17.68 -25.00 50.91
N GLY A 181 18.38 -25.12 52.04
CA GLY A 181 18.10 -26.14 53.04
C GLY A 181 18.18 -27.54 52.43
N ASN A 182 17.10 -28.31 52.54
CA ASN A 182 16.99 -29.65 51.96
C ASN A 182 16.49 -29.67 50.49
N LEU A 183 16.22 -28.51 49.88
CA LEU A 183 15.79 -28.42 48.48
C LEU A 183 16.98 -28.63 47.52
N LYS A 184 16.67 -29.00 46.28
CA LYS A 184 17.68 -29.27 45.23
C LYS A 184 18.13 -28.03 44.45
N CYS A 185 17.52 -26.87 44.69
CA CYS A 185 17.94 -25.61 44.08
C CYS A 185 19.23 -25.08 44.74
N LYS A 186 19.83 -24.03 44.17
CA LYS A 186 21.03 -23.39 44.73
C LYS A 186 20.70 -22.35 45.81
N LYS A 187 19.57 -21.63 45.65
CA LYS A 187 19.05 -20.64 46.62
C LYS A 187 17.52 -20.57 46.55
N ILE A 188 16.90 -19.98 47.56
CA ILE A 188 15.47 -19.65 47.56
C ILE A 188 15.33 -18.11 47.58
N LEU A 189 14.58 -17.57 46.62
CA LEU A 189 14.25 -16.14 46.58
C LEU A 189 12.84 -15.95 47.14
N HIS A 190 12.74 -15.40 48.35
CA HIS A 190 11.47 -15.09 48.98
C HIS A 190 11.04 -13.68 48.58
N LEU A 191 9.84 -13.55 48.00
CA LEU A 191 9.24 -12.26 47.67
C LEU A 191 7.96 -12.06 48.48
N ALA A 192 7.71 -10.81 48.88
CA ALA A 192 6.44 -10.44 49.49
C ALA A 192 5.35 -10.43 48.41
N GLY A 193 4.31 -11.24 48.60
CA GLY A 193 3.20 -11.39 47.66
C GLY A 193 2.49 -10.07 47.37
N GLN A 194 2.04 -9.87 46.12
CA GLN A 194 1.33 -8.69 45.67
C GLN A 194 0.05 -9.09 44.93
N THR A 195 -1.00 -8.28 45.06
CA THR A 195 -2.30 -8.49 44.38
C THR A 195 -2.55 -7.48 43.26
N ASP A 196 -1.75 -6.42 43.18
CA ASP A 196 -1.83 -5.41 42.13
C ASP A 196 -1.02 -5.84 40.88
N PRO A 197 -1.62 -5.89 39.69
CA PRO A 197 -0.95 -6.33 38.46
C PRO A 197 0.33 -5.56 38.10
N VAL A 198 0.39 -4.24 38.39
CA VAL A 198 1.56 -3.40 38.10
C VAL A 198 2.69 -3.72 39.07
N LYS A 199 2.36 -3.90 40.35
CA LYS A 199 3.32 -4.32 41.38
C LYS A 199 3.83 -5.75 41.14
N ILE A 200 2.97 -6.67 40.72
CA ILE A 200 3.36 -8.05 40.34
C ILE A 200 4.38 -8.00 39.19
N ARG A 201 4.10 -7.24 38.13
CA ARG A 201 5.02 -7.09 36.99
C ARG A 201 6.39 -6.56 37.43
N LYS A 202 6.40 -5.54 38.29
CA LYS A 202 7.64 -4.98 38.84
C LYS A 202 8.41 -6.00 39.68
N VAL A 203 7.76 -6.71 40.60
CA VAL A 203 8.41 -7.68 41.49
C VAL A 203 8.99 -8.87 40.70
N VAL A 204 8.28 -9.36 39.68
CA VAL A 204 8.79 -10.43 38.80
C VAL A 204 10.02 -9.96 38.02
N LYS A 205 10.00 -8.72 37.49
CA LYS A 205 11.16 -8.14 36.80
C LYS A 205 12.37 -8.04 37.74
N ASP A 206 12.18 -7.47 38.93
CA ASP A 206 13.27 -7.29 39.89
C ASP A 206 13.86 -8.65 40.33
N ALA A 207 13.02 -9.69 40.49
CA ALA A 207 13.46 -11.05 40.78
C ALA A 207 14.33 -11.66 39.66
N LEU A 208 13.94 -11.45 38.39
CA LEU A 208 14.73 -11.89 37.23
C LEU A 208 16.07 -11.13 37.14
N GLU A 209 16.07 -9.82 37.44
CA GLU A 209 17.31 -9.03 37.48
C GLU A 209 18.29 -9.53 38.55
N ILE A 210 17.80 -9.94 39.73
CA ILE A 210 18.64 -10.57 40.77
C ILE A 210 19.28 -11.86 40.23
N CYS A 211 18.50 -12.69 39.53
CA CYS A 211 19.00 -13.93 38.94
C CYS A 211 20.13 -13.67 37.92
N VAL A 212 19.94 -12.69 37.03
CA VAL A 212 20.95 -12.31 36.04
C VAL A 212 22.20 -11.71 36.70
N LYS A 213 22.03 -10.76 37.64
CA LYS A 213 23.16 -10.12 38.34
C LYS A 213 24.02 -11.12 39.12
N GLN A 214 23.41 -12.18 39.66
CA GLN A 214 24.12 -13.24 40.37
C GLN A 214 24.50 -14.43 39.49
N SER A 215 24.37 -14.29 38.16
CA SER A 215 24.75 -15.30 37.16
C SER A 215 24.05 -16.66 37.34
N PHE A 216 22.81 -16.66 37.85
CA PHE A 216 21.95 -17.83 37.83
C PHE A 216 21.33 -18.02 36.45
N THR A 217 21.22 -19.28 36.03
CA THR A 217 20.87 -19.66 34.66
C THR A 217 19.47 -20.25 34.53
N SER A 218 18.79 -20.51 35.66
CA SER A 218 17.41 -21.00 35.68
C SER A 218 16.65 -20.58 36.96
N VAL A 219 15.35 -20.32 36.83
CA VAL A 219 14.49 -19.91 37.95
C VAL A 219 13.09 -20.48 37.80
N SER A 220 12.53 -21.01 38.89
CA SER A 220 11.15 -21.52 38.95
C SER A 220 10.26 -20.61 39.79
N PHE A 221 9.18 -20.12 39.18
CA PHE A 221 8.15 -19.35 39.86
C PHE A 221 6.94 -20.23 40.18
N PRO A 222 6.35 -20.12 41.39
CA PRO A 222 5.03 -20.66 41.63
C PRO A 222 3.99 -19.80 40.90
N ALA A 223 2.74 -20.26 40.84
CA ALA A 223 1.65 -19.43 40.36
C ALA A 223 1.33 -18.34 41.42
N ILE A 224 2.08 -17.24 41.40
CA ILE A 224 1.99 -16.18 42.41
C ILE A 224 0.62 -15.51 42.33
N GLY A 225 -0.07 -15.38 43.47
CA GLY A 225 -1.34 -14.65 43.57
C GLY A 225 -2.58 -15.44 43.15
N THR A 226 -2.49 -16.76 42.95
CA THR A 226 -3.63 -17.60 42.56
C THR A 226 -4.62 -17.92 43.68
N ASP A 227 -4.29 -17.58 44.92
CA ASP A 227 -5.01 -18.05 46.11
C ASP A 227 -6.16 -17.09 46.51
N GLY A 228 -6.68 -16.29 45.55
CA GLY A 228 -7.73 -15.29 45.75
C GLY A 228 -8.70 -15.11 44.56
N PRO A 229 -9.83 -14.37 44.73
CA PRO A 229 -11.03 -14.51 43.89
C PRO A 229 -11.00 -13.92 42.46
N MET A 230 -9.84 -13.58 41.89
CA MET A 230 -9.76 -12.99 40.54
C MET A 230 -8.83 -13.81 39.63
N THR A 231 -9.38 -14.86 39.03
CA THR A 231 -8.63 -15.96 38.38
C THR A 231 -8.37 -15.78 36.87
N LEU A 232 -8.47 -14.58 36.30
CA LEU A 232 -8.27 -14.38 34.85
C LEU A 232 -7.59 -13.04 34.56
N LYS A 233 -6.24 -13.01 34.58
CA LYS A 233 -5.39 -12.02 33.83
C LYS A 233 -3.87 -12.15 34.03
N LEU A 234 -3.34 -13.13 34.77
CA LEU A 234 -1.91 -13.17 35.09
C LEU A 234 -0.92 -13.71 34.02
N PRO A 235 -1.23 -14.73 33.19
CA PRO A 235 -0.24 -15.30 32.27
C PRO A 235 0.36 -14.27 31.30
N PHE A 236 -0.43 -13.29 30.87
CA PHE A 236 -0.02 -12.25 29.94
C PHE A 236 1.03 -11.28 30.51
N LEU A 237 1.04 -11.02 31.82
CA LEU A 237 1.95 -10.06 32.47
C LEU A 237 3.36 -10.63 32.68
N PHE A 238 3.44 -11.95 32.88
CA PHE A 238 4.71 -12.67 33.02
C PHE A 238 5.48 -12.69 31.69
N PHE A 239 4.80 -13.04 30.60
CA PHE A 239 5.40 -13.12 29.27
C PHE A 239 5.88 -11.76 28.72
N GLY A 240 5.15 -10.67 29.00
CA GLY A 240 5.54 -9.32 28.56
C GLY A 240 6.83 -8.81 29.22
N SER A 241 7.17 -9.30 30.42
CA SER A 241 8.39 -8.90 31.12
C SER A 241 9.63 -9.65 30.61
N CYS A 242 9.46 -10.90 30.14
CA CYS A 242 10.54 -11.66 29.50
C CYS A 242 10.90 -11.09 28.12
N SER A 243 9.94 -10.62 27.32
CA SER A 243 10.22 -10.06 25.98
C SER A 243 11.03 -8.76 25.99
N GLU A 244 10.88 -7.94 27.03
CA GLU A 244 11.61 -6.67 27.16
C GLU A 244 13.09 -6.84 27.55
N LEU A 245 13.44 -7.94 28.24
CA LEU A 245 14.79 -8.17 28.78
C LEU A 245 15.79 -8.76 27.76
N PHE A 246 15.31 -9.51 26.75
CA PHE A 246 16.17 -10.27 25.83
C PHE A 246 16.23 -9.74 24.38
N GLY A 247 15.56 -8.62 24.08
CA GLY A 247 15.45 -8.04 22.73
C GLY A 247 16.60 -7.13 22.26
N TYR A 248 17.57 -6.82 23.12
CA TYR A 248 18.70 -5.92 22.80
C TYR A 248 20.02 -6.63 23.13
N HIS A 249 20.74 -7.17 22.14
CA HIS A 249 22.23 -7.20 22.00
C HIS A 249 22.75 -8.11 20.84
N TRP A 250 23.10 -7.46 19.72
CA TRP A 250 24.25 -7.62 18.76
C TRP A 250 24.41 -8.73 17.67
N PHE A 251 25.13 -8.27 16.62
CA PHE A 251 25.50 -8.66 15.24
C PHE A 251 26.72 -9.62 15.03
N TYR A 252 26.85 -10.15 13.79
CA TYR A 252 28.06 -10.52 12.96
C TYR A 252 28.65 -11.98 12.93
N PRO A 253 29.39 -12.41 11.86
CA PRO A 253 29.05 -13.57 10.99
C PRO A 253 30.12 -14.68 10.86
N SER A 254 29.78 -15.92 10.45
CA SER A 254 30.70 -16.83 9.68
C SER A 254 30.10 -18.18 9.23
N LEU A 255 30.46 -18.55 7.99
CA LEU A 255 30.69 -19.89 7.40
C LEU A 255 29.55 -20.81 6.88
N MET A 256 29.48 -20.81 5.53
CA MET A 256 29.59 -21.90 4.53
C MET A 256 28.69 -23.16 4.53
N TRP A 257 28.11 -23.33 3.34
CA TRP A 257 27.37 -24.43 2.73
C TRP A 257 28.22 -25.65 2.30
N GLN A 258 27.60 -26.84 2.25
CA GLN A 258 27.82 -27.80 1.14
C GLN A 258 26.62 -28.76 0.93
N SER A 259 26.31 -29.02 -0.34
CA SER A 259 25.13 -29.72 -0.91
C SER A 259 25.44 -31.18 -1.27
N ILE A 260 24.44 -32.08 -1.19
CA ILE A 260 24.27 -33.22 -2.13
C ILE A 260 22.77 -33.39 -2.46
N TYR A 261 22.53 -33.73 -3.72
CA TYR A 261 21.30 -33.70 -4.51
C TYR A 261 20.71 -35.13 -4.70
N LEU A 262 19.38 -35.30 -4.69
CA LEU A 262 18.54 -35.79 -5.81
C LEU A 262 17.05 -36.05 -5.39
N PRO A 263 16.09 -35.95 -6.34
CA PRO A 263 14.64 -35.73 -6.13
C PRO A 263 13.79 -36.99 -6.45
N PRO A 264 12.45 -36.96 -6.69
CA PRO A 264 11.39 -35.98 -6.39
C PRO A 264 10.20 -36.59 -5.58
N PHE A 265 9.38 -35.74 -4.94
CA PHE A 265 7.99 -36.11 -4.61
C PHE A 265 7.04 -34.94 -4.84
N HIS A 266 6.31 -35.00 -5.96
CA HIS A 266 4.98 -34.44 -6.09
C HIS A 266 4.09 -35.59 -6.57
N SER A 267 3.02 -35.88 -5.85
CA SER A 267 1.88 -36.62 -6.40
C SER A 267 0.60 -36.22 -5.67
N SER A 268 -0.21 -35.48 -6.41
CA SER A 268 -1.65 -35.35 -6.33
C SER A 268 -2.41 -36.67 -6.10
N LEU A 269 -3.57 -36.60 -5.44
CA LEU A 269 -4.78 -37.41 -5.72
C LEU A 269 -6.04 -36.62 -5.29
N TRP A 270 -7.05 -36.29 -6.09
CA TRP A 270 -7.38 -36.30 -7.55
C TRP A 270 -8.74 -35.56 -7.73
N GLY A 271 -9.21 -35.16 -8.93
CA GLY A 271 -8.90 -35.76 -10.23
C GLY A 271 -9.21 -34.90 -11.48
N THR A 272 -8.82 -35.53 -12.58
CA THR A 272 -8.48 -35.10 -13.95
C THR A 272 -9.62 -35.20 -14.96
N PHE A 273 -9.50 -34.53 -16.12
CA PHE A 273 -9.49 -35.24 -17.43
C PHE A 273 -8.93 -34.43 -18.64
N PHE A 274 -8.02 -35.12 -19.35
CA PHE A 274 -7.62 -35.12 -20.78
C PHE A 274 -6.68 -34.08 -21.44
N PHE A 275 -5.91 -34.65 -22.38
CA PHE A 275 -4.59 -34.30 -22.93
C PHE A 275 -4.60 -33.35 -24.13
N GLY A 276 -3.46 -32.67 -24.34
CA GLY A 276 -2.98 -32.22 -25.65
C GLY A 276 -1.53 -31.73 -25.59
N GLN A 277 -0.57 -32.52 -26.09
CA GLN A 277 0.84 -32.16 -26.28
C GLN A 277 0.96 -30.93 -27.21
N SER A 278 1.95 -30.04 -27.13
CA SER A 278 3.36 -30.28 -27.48
C SER A 278 4.14 -28.95 -27.58
N GLU A 279 5.48 -29.10 -27.53
CA GLU A 279 6.55 -28.19 -28.00
C GLU A 279 7.11 -27.10 -27.08
N GLU A 280 8.29 -27.43 -26.52
CA GLU A 280 9.33 -26.51 -26.08
C GLU A 280 9.76 -25.57 -27.22
N LYS A 281 9.74 -24.25 -26.98
CA LYS A 281 10.57 -23.29 -27.72
C LYS A 281 11.31 -22.34 -26.78
N GLN A 282 12.64 -22.44 -26.93
CA GLN A 282 13.73 -21.54 -26.56
C GLN A 282 13.39 -20.18 -25.93
N LYS A 283 14.01 -19.96 -24.75
CA LYS A 283 14.14 -18.67 -24.06
C LYS A 283 14.63 -17.56 -24.99
N LYS A 284 13.90 -16.44 -25.02
CA LYS A 284 14.40 -15.12 -25.41
C LYS A 284 14.46 -14.23 -24.18
N GLU A 285 15.65 -13.73 -23.90
CA GLU A 285 15.98 -12.76 -22.85
C GLU A 285 15.38 -11.39 -23.20
N ASP A 286 14.19 -11.05 -22.70
CA ASP A 286 13.75 -9.65 -22.53
C ASP A 286 12.50 -9.50 -21.62
N GLU A 287 12.26 -10.47 -20.73
CA GLU A 287 11.12 -10.46 -19.83
C GLU A 287 11.48 -9.74 -18.51
N ILE A 288 10.75 -8.68 -18.17
CA ILE A 288 10.80 -8.10 -16.82
C ILE A 288 10.19 -9.14 -15.87
N SER A 289 11.05 -9.94 -15.25
CA SER A 289 10.63 -10.94 -14.26
C SER A 289 10.95 -10.43 -12.86
N ILE A 290 9.90 -10.26 -12.05
CA ILE A 290 10.07 -10.31 -10.60
C ILE A 290 10.28 -11.78 -10.30
N VAL A 291 11.54 -12.19 -10.24
CA VAL A 291 11.89 -13.60 -10.04
C VAL A 291 11.60 -13.95 -8.59
N PRO A 292 10.72 -14.92 -8.30
CA PRO A 292 10.52 -15.38 -6.93
C PRO A 292 11.85 -15.89 -6.39
N VAL A 293 12.27 -15.38 -5.22
CA VAL A 293 13.47 -15.92 -4.57
C VAL A 293 13.14 -17.32 -4.07
N LYS A 294 13.75 -18.34 -4.67
CA LYS A 294 13.65 -19.72 -4.21
C LYS A 294 14.48 -19.84 -2.93
N ALA A 295 13.82 -19.84 -1.79
CA ALA A 295 14.48 -20.14 -0.52
C ALA A 295 14.72 -21.65 -0.40
N ASP A 296 15.86 -22.05 0.16
CA ASP A 296 16.11 -23.46 0.46
C ASP A 296 15.14 -23.95 1.52
N PRO A 297 14.50 -25.12 1.33
CA PRO A 297 13.51 -25.61 2.27
C PRO A 297 14.19 -25.92 3.61
N ALA A 298 13.74 -25.25 4.67
CA ALA A 298 14.04 -25.68 6.02
C ALA A 298 13.33 -27.01 6.29
N CYS A 299 14.10 -28.07 6.55
CA CYS A 299 13.54 -29.40 6.80
C CYS A 299 13.32 -29.60 8.31
N PHE A 300 12.06 -29.72 8.72
CA PHE A 300 11.69 -30.05 10.10
C PHE A 300 11.50 -31.56 10.24
N HIS A 301 12.33 -32.20 11.06
CA HIS A 301 12.13 -33.60 11.45
C HIS A 301 11.26 -33.65 12.72
N ILE A 302 10.05 -34.20 12.61
CA ILE A 302 9.07 -34.26 13.71
C ILE A 302 8.90 -35.71 14.12
N CYS A 303 9.25 -36.03 15.37
CA CYS A 303 9.08 -37.37 15.93
C CYS A 303 8.18 -37.32 17.17
N GLY A 304 7.34 -38.33 17.35
CA GLY A 304 6.37 -38.40 18.43
C GLY A 304 5.97 -39.84 18.72
N GLY A 305 5.54 -40.13 19.95
CA GLY A 305 5.25 -41.49 20.40
C GLY A 305 4.09 -42.20 19.69
N THR A 306 3.31 -41.48 18.87
CA THR A 306 2.30 -42.03 17.96
C THR A 306 2.21 -41.13 16.72
N GLN A 307 1.78 -41.68 15.58
CA GLN A 307 1.58 -40.89 14.35
C GLN A 307 0.61 -39.72 14.57
N ALA A 308 -0.47 -39.93 15.34
CA ALA A 308 -1.42 -38.88 15.68
C ALA A 308 -0.79 -37.67 16.41
N LYS A 309 0.24 -37.90 17.24
CA LYS A 309 0.98 -36.82 17.91
C LYS A 309 1.95 -36.11 16.97
N VAL A 310 2.57 -36.85 16.04
CA VAL A 310 3.39 -36.27 14.95
C VAL A 310 2.51 -35.39 14.06
N ASP A 311 1.32 -35.85 13.71
CA ASP A 311 0.37 -35.10 12.87
C ASP A 311 -0.18 -33.87 13.60
N ALA A 312 -0.49 -33.96 14.89
CA ALA A 312 -0.91 -32.81 15.70
C ALA A 312 0.22 -31.75 15.83
N ALA A 313 1.46 -32.20 16.03
CA ALA A 313 2.62 -31.32 16.08
C ALA A 313 2.93 -30.70 14.71
N LYS A 314 2.84 -31.46 13.62
CA LYS A 314 2.95 -30.94 12.25
C LYS A 314 1.87 -29.90 11.98
N LYS A 315 0.60 -30.23 12.26
CA LYS A 315 -0.54 -29.34 12.08
C LYS A 315 -0.35 -28.03 12.83
N TRP A 316 -0.01 -28.07 14.12
CA TRP A 316 0.16 -26.84 14.87
C TRP A 316 1.39 -26.02 14.39
N ILE A 317 2.43 -26.64 13.75
CA ILE A 317 3.63 -25.92 13.21
C ILE A 317 3.14 -25.15 11.99
N THR A 318 2.44 -25.88 11.12
CA THR A 318 1.79 -25.31 9.95
C THR A 318 0.85 -24.19 10.35
N ASP A 319 0.03 -24.35 11.38
CA ASP A 319 -0.90 -23.33 11.85
C ASP A 319 -0.18 -22.06 12.33
N LEU A 320 0.94 -22.16 13.08
CA LEU A 320 1.73 -20.97 13.46
C LEU A 320 2.43 -20.30 12.29
N ILE A 321 3.01 -21.07 11.35
CA ILE A 321 3.66 -20.52 10.15
C ILE A 321 2.62 -19.79 9.29
N VAL A 322 1.46 -20.41 9.07
CA VAL A 322 0.37 -19.84 8.28
C VAL A 322 -0.18 -18.57 8.94
N ASN A 323 -0.23 -18.51 10.28
CA ASN A 323 -0.77 -17.34 10.97
C ASN A 323 0.20 -16.14 11.04
N GLU A 324 1.52 -16.35 10.96
CA GLU A 324 2.52 -15.27 10.93
C GLU A 324 2.87 -14.82 9.49
N GLN A 325 2.64 -15.71 8.52
CA GLN A 325 2.68 -15.37 7.12
C GLN A 325 1.45 -14.57 6.72
N THR A 326 1.69 -13.50 5.98
CA THR A 326 0.64 -12.68 5.42
C THR A 326 0.88 -12.55 3.94
N SER A 327 -0.20 -12.62 3.17
CA SER A 327 -0.23 -12.37 1.74
C SER A 327 -1.07 -11.14 1.52
N MET A 328 -0.50 -10.16 0.83
CA MET A 328 -1.15 -8.89 0.61
C MET A 328 -0.98 -8.41 -0.82
N PRO A 329 -2.08 -8.05 -1.50
CA PRO A 329 -2.01 -7.43 -2.80
C PRO A 329 -1.76 -5.93 -2.67
N ILE A 330 -0.85 -5.41 -3.49
CA ILE A 330 -0.88 -4.01 -3.93
C ILE A 330 -1.51 -4.02 -5.31
N THR A 331 -2.77 -3.65 -5.38
CA THR A 331 -3.50 -3.53 -6.63
C THR A 331 -3.40 -2.11 -7.15
N ASP A 332 -2.59 -1.91 -8.18
CA ASP A 332 -2.38 -0.61 -8.79
C ASP A 332 -1.96 -0.76 -10.24
N ASN A 333 -2.74 -0.16 -11.13
CA ASN A 333 -2.54 -0.23 -12.56
C ASN A 333 -1.21 0.37 -13.03
N ILE A 334 -0.62 1.27 -12.23
CA ILE A 334 0.72 1.84 -12.49
C ILE A 334 1.82 0.78 -12.46
N ILE A 335 1.55 -0.42 -11.91
CA ILE A 335 2.47 -1.57 -11.92
C ILE A 335 2.82 -1.98 -13.36
N LEU A 336 1.90 -1.86 -14.32
CA LEU A 336 2.17 -2.22 -15.72
C LEU A 336 3.16 -1.26 -16.40
N ASP A 337 3.32 -0.06 -15.85
CA ASP A 337 4.16 0.99 -16.41
C ASP A 337 5.56 1.06 -15.77
N LEU A 338 5.91 0.06 -14.94
CA LEU A 338 7.23 -0.02 -14.31
C LEU A 338 8.33 -0.26 -15.35
N SER A 339 9.35 0.59 -15.34
CA SER A 339 10.57 0.39 -16.12
C SER A 339 11.45 -0.71 -15.52
N LYS A 340 12.44 -1.19 -16.29
CA LYS A 340 13.47 -2.14 -15.82
C LYS A 340 14.14 -1.67 -14.51
N ALA A 341 14.33 -0.36 -14.33
CA ALA A 341 14.94 0.19 -13.12
C ALA A 341 14.00 0.11 -11.91
N GLU A 342 12.71 0.45 -12.07
CA GLU A 342 11.74 0.34 -10.96
C GLU A 342 11.46 -1.12 -10.60
N SER A 343 11.38 -2.02 -11.58
CA SER A 343 11.26 -3.46 -11.32
C SER A 343 12.49 -4.01 -10.58
N GLN A 344 13.69 -3.50 -10.88
CA GLN A 344 14.89 -3.88 -10.13
C GLN A 344 14.83 -3.42 -8.68
N LEU A 345 14.34 -2.21 -8.40
CA LEU A 345 14.12 -1.75 -7.02
C LEU A 345 13.14 -2.65 -6.26
N ILE A 346 12.08 -3.13 -6.91
CA ILE A 346 11.14 -4.08 -6.31
C ILE A 346 11.83 -5.43 -6.03
N ASN A 347 12.67 -5.92 -6.93
CA ASN A 347 13.49 -7.11 -6.71
C ASN A 347 14.47 -6.94 -5.54
N ASP A 348 15.04 -5.76 -5.37
CA ASP A 348 15.94 -5.46 -4.25
C ASP A 348 15.18 -5.41 -2.92
N ILE A 349 13.95 -4.89 -2.90
CA ILE A 349 13.03 -4.96 -1.75
C ILE A 349 12.76 -6.42 -1.38
N GLN A 350 12.46 -7.26 -2.37
CA GLN A 350 12.21 -8.70 -2.16
C GLN A 350 13.37 -9.36 -1.39
N LYS A 351 14.61 -9.15 -1.86
CA LYS A 351 15.82 -9.70 -1.26
C LYS A 351 16.11 -9.11 0.13
N LYS A 352 16.00 -7.79 0.26
CA LYS A 352 16.28 -7.05 1.50
C LYS A 352 15.34 -7.43 2.63
N MET A 353 14.06 -7.66 2.31
CA MET A 353 13.01 -7.90 3.31
C MET A 353 12.66 -9.39 3.48
N GLY A 354 13.26 -10.29 2.70
CA GLY A 354 12.96 -11.73 2.77
C GLY A 354 11.50 -12.08 2.46
N VAL A 355 10.84 -11.23 1.67
CA VAL A 355 9.47 -11.44 1.18
C VAL A 355 9.52 -12.09 -0.20
N THR A 356 8.44 -12.73 -0.62
CA THR A 356 8.19 -13.13 -1.99
C THR A 356 7.26 -12.10 -2.61
N ILE A 357 7.65 -11.55 -3.75
CA ILE A 357 6.82 -10.64 -4.53
C ILE A 357 6.56 -11.32 -5.86
N ARG A 358 5.29 -11.42 -6.24
CA ARG A 358 4.91 -11.87 -7.57
C ARG A 358 3.90 -10.92 -8.16
N MET A 359 3.92 -10.83 -9.48
CA MET A 359 2.90 -10.09 -10.21
C MET A 359 1.77 -11.04 -10.57
N GLU A 360 0.55 -10.66 -10.23
CA GLU A 360 -0.67 -11.37 -10.60
C GLU A 360 -1.70 -10.37 -11.13
N ASN A 361 -2.65 -10.86 -11.92
CA ASN A 361 -3.83 -10.09 -12.30
C ASN A 361 -4.99 -10.54 -11.40
N ILE A 362 -5.36 -9.70 -10.43
CA ILE A 362 -6.53 -9.91 -9.57
C ILE A 362 -7.64 -9.02 -10.09
N ASP A 363 -8.80 -9.59 -10.42
CA ASP A 363 -9.94 -8.86 -10.99
C ASP A 363 -9.54 -7.98 -12.20
N SER A 364 -8.66 -8.52 -13.04
CA SER A 364 -7.94 -7.89 -14.16
C SER A 364 -7.25 -6.54 -13.88
N GLN A 365 -6.94 -6.26 -12.61
CA GLN A 365 -6.00 -5.21 -12.22
C GLN A 365 -4.63 -5.81 -11.90
N ALA A 366 -3.57 -5.15 -12.38
CA ALA A 366 -2.21 -5.54 -12.06
C ALA A 366 -1.99 -5.43 -10.55
N SER A 367 -1.58 -6.53 -9.93
CA SER A 367 -1.35 -6.62 -8.51
C SER A 367 0.02 -7.18 -8.21
N LEU A 368 0.75 -6.55 -7.29
CA LEU A 368 1.94 -7.12 -6.69
C LEU A 368 1.52 -7.84 -5.41
N ILE A 369 1.60 -9.17 -5.42
CA ILE A 369 1.30 -9.98 -4.26
C ILE A 369 2.58 -10.11 -3.45
N VAL A 370 2.57 -9.49 -2.28
CA VAL A 370 3.67 -9.48 -1.33
C VAL A 370 3.36 -10.49 -0.25
N GLU A 371 4.20 -11.52 -0.15
CA GLU A 371 4.06 -12.62 0.78
C GLU A 371 5.27 -12.75 1.67
N GLY A 372 5.06 -13.05 2.95
CA GLY A 372 6.14 -13.23 3.89
C GLY A 372 5.68 -12.95 5.30
N LEU A 373 6.62 -12.65 6.19
CA LEU A 373 6.29 -12.26 7.56
C LEU A 373 5.54 -10.93 7.56
N SER A 374 4.46 -10.86 8.35
CA SER A 374 3.55 -9.71 8.40
C SER A 374 4.28 -8.35 8.52
N LYS A 375 5.29 -8.25 9.39
CA LYS A 375 6.09 -7.03 9.59
C LYS A 375 6.86 -6.60 8.34
N ASP A 376 7.40 -7.55 7.60
CA ASP A 376 8.25 -7.29 6.44
C ASP A 376 7.40 -7.08 5.18
N VAL A 377 6.25 -7.74 5.08
CA VAL A 377 5.23 -7.47 4.05
C VAL A 377 4.76 -6.01 4.13
N ILE A 378 4.39 -5.49 5.31
CA ILE A 378 3.96 -4.09 5.46
C ILE A 378 5.05 -3.10 5.05
N LYS A 379 6.31 -3.37 5.43
CA LYS A 379 7.44 -2.50 5.08
C LYS A 379 7.70 -2.53 3.58
N ALA A 380 7.76 -3.73 3.00
CA ALA A 380 7.91 -3.93 1.56
C ALA A 380 6.80 -3.19 0.81
N MET A 381 5.55 -3.30 1.28
CA MET A 381 4.44 -2.61 0.67
C MET A 381 4.53 -1.09 0.75
N GLY A 382 5.05 -0.54 1.84
CA GLY A 382 5.35 0.89 1.94
C GLY A 382 6.43 1.35 0.95
N GLU A 383 7.52 0.58 0.82
CA GLU A 383 8.58 0.89 -0.14
C GLU A 383 8.09 0.77 -1.61
N ILE A 384 7.30 -0.26 -1.93
CA ILE A 384 6.69 -0.45 -3.25
C ILE A 384 5.69 0.67 -3.55
N GLY A 385 4.80 1.02 -2.61
CA GLY A 385 3.85 2.12 -2.78
C GLY A 385 4.52 3.47 -3.09
N ASN A 386 5.71 3.72 -2.51
CA ASN A 386 6.51 4.90 -2.84
C ASN A 386 7.06 4.85 -4.27
N ILE A 387 7.48 3.69 -4.76
CA ILE A 387 7.91 3.50 -6.17
C ILE A 387 6.73 3.79 -7.10
N LEU A 388 5.57 3.18 -6.86
CA LEU A 388 4.37 3.34 -7.68
C LEU A 388 3.90 4.81 -7.74
N ASN A 389 3.92 5.52 -6.61
CA ASN A 389 3.60 6.95 -6.59
C ASN A 389 4.60 7.80 -7.38
N LYS A 390 5.90 7.46 -7.36
CA LYS A 390 6.90 8.16 -8.18
C LYS A 390 6.64 7.97 -9.67
N VAL A 391 6.31 6.75 -10.10
CA VAL A 391 5.95 6.45 -11.50
C VAL A 391 4.72 7.23 -11.91
N ARG A 392 3.67 7.25 -11.08
CA ARG A 392 2.44 8.03 -11.32
C ARG A 392 2.72 9.52 -11.49
N ASN A 393 3.48 10.11 -10.57
CA ASN A 393 3.81 11.54 -10.62
C ASN A 393 4.63 11.86 -11.87
N LYS A 394 5.53 10.96 -12.27
CA LYS A 394 6.31 11.10 -13.50
C LYS A 394 5.42 11.07 -14.74
N GLN A 395 4.49 10.12 -14.85
CA GLN A 395 3.56 10.08 -15.97
C GLN A 395 2.66 11.32 -16.06
N GLU A 396 2.19 11.82 -14.92
CA GLU A 396 1.39 13.04 -14.89
C GLU A 396 2.22 14.26 -15.33
N LEU A 397 3.48 14.33 -14.90
CA LEU A 397 4.42 15.34 -15.36
C LEU A 397 4.68 15.22 -16.86
N ASP A 398 4.95 14.02 -17.37
CA ASP A 398 5.21 13.77 -18.79
C ASP A 398 4.02 14.22 -19.66
N LYS A 399 2.78 13.94 -19.23
CA LYS A 399 1.56 14.46 -19.88
C LYS A 399 1.50 15.98 -19.89
N LYS A 400 1.80 16.62 -18.75
CA LYS A 400 1.81 18.09 -18.63
C LYS A 400 2.89 18.71 -19.51
N VAL A 401 4.05 18.07 -19.58
CA VAL A 401 5.18 18.46 -20.43
C VAL A 401 4.82 18.36 -21.91
N GLU A 402 4.19 17.26 -22.32
CA GLU A 402 3.69 17.06 -23.68
C GLU A 402 2.66 18.13 -24.08
N LEU A 403 1.68 18.40 -23.21
CA LEU A 403 0.66 19.43 -23.44
C LEU A 403 1.25 20.84 -23.53
N ALA A 404 2.22 21.19 -22.68
CA ALA A 404 2.89 22.48 -22.78
C ALA A 404 3.68 22.61 -24.08
N GLY A 405 4.39 21.56 -24.50
CA GLY A 405 5.09 21.51 -25.79
C GLY A 405 4.19 21.62 -27.01
N ALA A 406 2.90 21.26 -26.87
CA ALA A 406 1.87 21.45 -27.90
C ALA A 406 1.41 22.90 -28.04
N VAL A 407 1.39 23.63 -26.92
CA VAL A 407 0.84 25.00 -26.81
C VAL A 407 1.89 26.06 -27.10
N ALA A 408 3.13 25.84 -26.67
CA ALA A 408 4.21 26.80 -26.82
C ALA A 408 5.57 26.12 -27.05
N ASP A 409 6.45 26.85 -27.74
CA ASP A 409 7.88 26.56 -27.79
C ASP A 409 8.64 27.76 -27.24
N TRP A 410 9.11 27.63 -26.01
CA TRP A 410 10.04 28.58 -25.43
C TRP A 410 11.43 28.31 -25.99
N GLN A 411 12.07 29.38 -26.43
CA GLN A 411 13.42 29.32 -26.99
C GLN A 411 14.34 30.31 -26.30
N TYR A 412 15.63 30.02 -26.33
CA TYR A 412 16.67 30.91 -25.83
C TYR A 412 17.77 31.15 -26.85
N GLN A 413 18.48 32.26 -26.70
CA GLN A 413 19.59 32.62 -27.56
C GLN A 413 20.87 32.83 -26.74
N LEU A 414 21.91 32.07 -27.08
CA LEU A 414 23.26 32.32 -26.62
C LEU A 414 23.91 33.39 -27.50
N GLN A 415 24.81 34.20 -26.94
CA GLN A 415 25.40 35.35 -27.60
C GLN A 415 26.01 34.96 -28.97
N GLY A 416 25.48 35.54 -30.05
CA GLY A 416 25.91 35.26 -31.43
C GLY A 416 25.38 33.96 -32.07
N GLN A 417 24.51 33.21 -31.39
CA GLN A 417 23.90 31.98 -31.91
C GLN A 417 22.45 32.19 -32.35
N ARG A 418 21.86 31.21 -33.05
CA ARG A 418 20.41 31.19 -33.34
C ARG A 418 19.62 30.83 -32.08
N PHE A 419 18.34 31.14 -32.07
CA PHE A 419 17.42 30.65 -31.05
C PHE A 419 17.36 29.12 -31.08
N GLN A 420 17.33 28.52 -29.89
CA GLN A 420 17.26 27.08 -29.67
C GLN A 420 16.15 26.81 -28.66
N SER A 421 15.37 25.75 -28.89
CA SER A 421 14.33 25.32 -27.94
C SER A 421 14.93 24.92 -26.61
N PHE A 422 14.21 25.22 -25.54
CA PHE A 422 14.47 24.61 -24.24
C PHE A 422 14.20 23.10 -24.29
N ASP A 423 14.78 22.35 -23.35
CA ASP A 423 14.33 20.98 -23.13
C ASP A 423 12.86 20.96 -22.68
N ALA A 424 12.20 19.82 -22.88
CA ALA A 424 10.76 19.72 -22.69
C ALA A 424 10.30 20.09 -21.27
N LEU A 425 11.08 19.75 -20.24
CA LEU A 425 10.74 20.06 -18.85
C LEU A 425 10.86 21.56 -18.58
N THR A 426 11.97 22.19 -18.98
CA THR A 426 12.15 23.64 -18.82
C THR A 426 11.08 24.42 -19.61
N ASN A 427 10.71 23.95 -20.81
CA ASN A 427 9.60 24.53 -21.59
C ASN A 427 8.26 24.46 -20.83
N TYR A 428 7.97 23.32 -20.20
CA TYR A 428 6.79 23.16 -19.34
C TYR A 428 6.82 24.10 -18.14
N GLU A 429 7.95 24.22 -17.45
CA GLU A 429 8.08 25.09 -16.28
C GLU A 429 7.84 26.56 -16.64
N LEU A 430 8.40 27.04 -17.76
CA LEU A 430 8.18 28.39 -18.29
C LEU A 430 6.70 28.63 -18.64
N GLU A 431 6.09 27.71 -19.38
CA GLU A 431 4.69 27.82 -19.79
C GLU A 431 3.73 27.75 -18.59
N HIS A 432 3.99 26.84 -17.65
CA HIS A 432 3.20 26.70 -16.44
C HIS A 432 3.30 27.94 -15.55
N ALA A 433 4.51 28.49 -15.37
CA ALA A 433 4.71 29.72 -14.62
C ALA A 433 3.96 30.91 -15.26
N LEU A 434 4.00 31.02 -16.59
CA LEU A 434 3.23 32.03 -17.31
C LEU A 434 1.72 31.88 -17.09
N GLN A 435 1.19 30.65 -17.16
CA GLN A 435 -0.23 30.36 -16.94
C GLN A 435 -0.68 30.65 -15.50
N GLN A 436 0.23 30.62 -14.53
CA GLN A 436 -0.03 30.95 -13.12
C GLN A 436 0.22 32.43 -12.80
N ASP A 437 0.35 33.31 -13.81
CA ASP A 437 0.66 34.74 -13.68
C ASP A 437 1.93 35.00 -12.84
N GLN A 438 2.89 34.06 -12.84
CA GLN A 438 4.16 34.25 -12.16
C GLN A 438 5.02 35.26 -12.92
N LYS A 439 5.70 36.14 -12.18
CA LYS A 439 6.58 37.18 -12.77
C LYS A 439 7.94 36.64 -13.19
N SER A 440 8.38 35.52 -12.61
CA SER A 440 9.67 34.92 -12.89
C SER A 440 9.73 33.45 -12.51
N VAL A 441 10.56 32.69 -13.20
CA VAL A 441 10.83 31.27 -12.92
C VAL A 441 12.32 30.97 -13.03
N ASN A 442 12.82 30.06 -12.19
CA ASN A 442 14.22 29.63 -12.27
C ASN A 442 14.35 28.55 -13.34
N ILE A 443 15.33 28.70 -14.22
CA ILE A 443 15.61 27.79 -15.33
C ILE A 443 17.10 27.46 -15.37
N LYS A 444 17.45 26.34 -16.01
CA LYS A 444 18.85 25.93 -16.19
C LYS A 444 19.21 25.82 -17.66
N VAL A 445 20.27 26.53 -18.07
CA VAL A 445 20.77 26.51 -19.45
C VAL A 445 22.24 26.14 -19.43
N GLN A 446 22.59 25.04 -20.12
CA GLN A 446 23.96 24.50 -20.15
C GLN A 446 24.58 24.32 -18.75
N GLY A 447 23.77 23.88 -17.78
CA GLY A 447 24.21 23.67 -16.40
C GLY A 447 24.31 24.92 -15.52
N LYS A 448 24.04 26.12 -16.05
CA LYS A 448 24.01 27.39 -15.30
C LYS A 448 22.57 27.78 -14.96
N ASP A 449 22.38 28.30 -13.74
CA ASP A 449 21.08 28.77 -13.27
C ASP A 449 20.82 30.22 -13.72
N TYR A 450 19.62 30.46 -14.27
CA TYR A 450 19.10 31.78 -14.61
C TYR A 450 17.72 31.96 -13.99
N THR A 451 17.32 33.21 -13.75
CA THR A 451 15.94 33.56 -13.44
C THR A 451 15.33 34.24 -14.67
N ALA A 452 14.38 33.56 -15.32
CA ALA A 452 13.61 34.05 -16.45
C ALA A 452 12.53 35.02 -15.98
N SER A 453 12.51 36.23 -16.52
CA SER A 453 11.38 37.15 -16.38
C SER A 453 10.27 36.80 -17.38
N LEU A 454 9.02 36.82 -16.96
CA LEU A 454 7.87 36.47 -17.81
C LEU A 454 7.02 37.72 -18.10
N PRO A 455 6.35 37.81 -19.27
CA PRO A 455 6.23 36.79 -20.33
C PRO A 455 7.35 36.81 -21.39
N GLU A 456 8.17 37.86 -21.47
CA GLU A 456 9.04 38.12 -22.63
C GLU A 456 10.55 37.97 -22.35
N GLY A 457 10.96 37.63 -21.13
CA GLY A 457 12.36 37.65 -20.74
C GLY A 457 12.88 39.03 -20.32
N PRO A 458 14.21 39.21 -20.24
CA PRO A 458 15.25 38.19 -20.44
C PRO A 458 15.37 37.23 -19.24
N ALA A 459 16.23 36.22 -19.34
CA ALA A 459 16.68 35.42 -18.21
C ALA A 459 18.05 35.90 -17.71
N THR A 460 18.21 36.07 -16.39
CA THR A 460 19.42 36.67 -15.80
C THR A 460 20.08 35.74 -14.78
N ASP A 461 21.39 35.56 -14.85
CA ASP A 461 22.14 34.80 -13.85
C ASP A 461 22.51 35.64 -12.61
N LYS A 462 23.08 35.01 -11.58
CA LYS A 462 23.51 35.69 -10.34
C LYS A 462 24.62 36.73 -10.55
N LYS A 463 25.30 36.72 -11.69
CA LYS A 463 26.40 37.64 -12.05
C LYS A 463 25.90 38.79 -12.94
N GLY A 464 24.61 38.83 -13.27
CA GLY A 464 24.00 39.85 -14.13
C GLY A 464 24.13 39.56 -15.63
N ASN A 465 24.61 38.37 -16.03
CA ASN A 465 24.62 38.00 -17.44
C ASN A 465 23.20 37.67 -17.90
N THR A 466 22.81 38.19 -19.06
CA THR A 466 21.47 38.02 -19.61
C THR A 466 21.45 37.06 -20.79
N LEU A 467 20.37 36.30 -20.89
CA LEU A 467 20.02 35.38 -21.96
C LEU A 467 18.67 35.83 -22.52
N GLN A 468 18.60 36.06 -23.83
CA GLN A 468 17.31 36.35 -24.46
C GLN A 468 16.47 35.08 -24.51
N ILE A 469 15.21 35.20 -24.13
CA ILE A 469 14.22 34.13 -24.23
C ILE A 469 13.01 34.65 -25.00
N ILE A 470 12.37 33.79 -25.78
CA ILE A 470 11.13 34.10 -26.50
C ILE A 470 10.14 32.98 -26.33
N ARG A 471 8.84 33.33 -26.28
CA ARG A 471 7.75 32.36 -26.37
C ARG A 471 7.20 32.34 -27.78
N ILE A 472 7.32 31.22 -28.47
CA ILE A 472 6.60 30.98 -29.72
C ILE A 472 5.26 30.35 -29.37
N ASP A 473 4.19 31.11 -29.59
CA ASP A 473 2.83 30.60 -29.43
C ASP A 473 2.49 29.64 -30.56
N LYS A 474 2.59 28.33 -30.30
CA LYS A 474 2.22 27.32 -31.29
C LYS A 474 0.73 27.33 -31.56
N LEU A 475 -0.11 27.97 -30.74
CA LEU A 475 -1.54 28.13 -31.00
C LEU A 475 -1.86 29.22 -32.03
N LYS A 476 -0.93 30.15 -32.28
CA LYS A 476 -1.11 31.20 -33.28
C LYS A 476 -0.56 30.74 -34.63
N GLY A 477 -1.44 30.29 -35.54
CA GLY A 477 -1.06 29.85 -36.90
C GLY A 477 -2.05 28.83 -37.51
N ASP A 478 -1.77 28.41 -38.75
CA ASP A 478 -2.60 27.58 -39.67
C ASP A 478 -3.00 26.16 -39.17
N ASP A 479 -2.78 25.83 -37.90
CA ASP A 479 -2.95 24.48 -37.32
C ASP A 479 -4.31 24.24 -36.62
N ILE A 480 -5.19 25.24 -36.59
CA ILE A 480 -6.59 25.09 -36.17
C ILE A 480 -7.48 24.90 -37.40
N PRO A 481 -8.59 24.15 -37.32
CA PRO A 481 -9.43 23.94 -38.49
C PRO A 481 -9.95 25.27 -39.04
N PRO A 482 -9.86 25.51 -40.37
CA PRO A 482 -10.17 26.80 -40.97
C PRO A 482 -11.66 27.17 -40.89
N HIS A 483 -12.52 26.19 -40.59
CA HIS A 483 -13.95 26.40 -40.41
C HIS A 483 -14.32 26.86 -38.99
N TRP A 484 -13.36 26.97 -38.06
CA TRP A 484 -13.63 27.41 -36.69
C TRP A 484 -13.89 28.91 -36.61
N GLU A 485 -14.84 29.34 -35.77
CA GLU A 485 -15.02 30.77 -35.49
C GLU A 485 -13.84 31.32 -34.66
N PRO A 486 -13.53 32.62 -34.81
CA PRO A 486 -12.55 33.29 -33.96
C PRO A 486 -12.88 33.11 -32.47
N MET A 487 -11.90 32.61 -31.72
CA MET A 487 -12.02 32.41 -30.27
C MET A 487 -11.86 33.74 -29.53
N PRO A 488 -12.79 34.12 -28.61
CA PRO A 488 -12.62 35.29 -27.77
C PRO A 488 -11.36 35.20 -26.89
N ALA A 489 -10.80 36.36 -26.52
CA ALA A 489 -9.63 36.40 -25.65
C ALA A 489 -9.90 35.72 -24.29
N LYS A 490 -8.94 34.94 -23.80
CA LYS A 490 -9.01 34.16 -22.54
C LYS A 490 -10.07 33.05 -22.53
N THR A 491 -10.65 32.69 -23.68
CA THR A 491 -11.55 31.54 -23.80
C THR A 491 -10.76 30.29 -24.20
N THR A 492 -10.87 29.24 -23.39
CA THR A 492 -10.23 27.93 -23.59
C THR A 492 -11.07 26.98 -24.44
N CYS A 493 -12.39 27.09 -24.35
CA CYS A 493 -13.35 26.32 -25.14
C CYS A 493 -14.54 27.19 -25.57
N LEU A 494 -14.95 27.09 -26.84
CA LEU A 494 -16.14 27.74 -27.38
C LEU A 494 -17.08 26.67 -27.97
N LEU A 495 -18.37 26.74 -27.63
CA LEU A 495 -19.41 25.99 -28.32
C LEU A 495 -20.07 26.90 -29.35
N THR A 496 -20.05 26.49 -30.61
CA THR A 496 -20.71 27.24 -31.68
C THR A 496 -21.86 26.42 -32.26
N ASN A 497 -23.06 27.01 -32.29
CA ASN A 497 -24.20 26.38 -32.95
C ASN A 497 -23.97 26.26 -34.46
N VAL A 498 -24.03 25.03 -34.98
CA VAL A 498 -23.90 24.75 -36.41
C VAL A 498 -25.26 25.00 -37.05
N GLN A 499 -25.32 25.94 -38.00
CA GLN A 499 -26.58 26.36 -38.61
C GLN A 499 -27.24 25.21 -39.40
N THR A 500 -28.53 25.00 -39.17
CA THR A 500 -29.34 23.99 -39.86
C THR A 500 -29.27 24.16 -41.37
N GLY A 501 -29.09 23.05 -42.10
CA GLY A 501 -29.03 23.03 -43.55
C GLY A 501 -27.65 23.31 -44.16
N THR A 502 -26.66 23.71 -43.36
CA THR A 502 -25.26 23.79 -43.82
C THR A 502 -24.69 22.40 -44.14
N PRO A 503 -23.66 22.29 -45.02
CA PRO A 503 -23.02 21.01 -45.31
C PRO A 503 -22.51 20.29 -44.05
N GLU A 504 -21.94 21.05 -43.11
CA GLU A 504 -21.45 20.56 -41.82
C GLU A 504 -22.58 19.97 -40.97
N TYR A 505 -23.69 20.71 -40.81
CA TYR A 505 -24.87 20.24 -40.07
C TYR A 505 -25.42 18.95 -40.70
N ASN A 506 -25.57 18.94 -42.03
CA ASN A 506 -26.13 17.80 -42.75
C ASN A 506 -25.24 16.56 -42.66
N GLU A 507 -23.91 16.72 -42.63
CA GLU A 507 -22.97 15.62 -42.42
C GLU A 507 -23.14 14.99 -41.04
N VAL A 508 -23.12 15.81 -39.98
CA VAL A 508 -23.27 15.33 -38.60
C VAL A 508 -24.65 14.71 -38.39
N LEU A 509 -25.70 15.34 -38.92
CA LEU A 509 -27.06 14.83 -38.88
C LEU A 509 -27.16 13.47 -39.59
N LYS A 510 -26.56 13.33 -40.78
CA LYS A 510 -26.55 12.06 -41.53
C LYS A 510 -25.86 10.94 -40.76
N LEU A 511 -24.72 11.22 -40.12
CA LEU A 511 -24.01 10.23 -39.30
C LEU A 511 -24.86 9.78 -38.11
N PHE A 512 -25.54 10.72 -37.43
CA PHE A 512 -26.45 10.42 -36.33
C PHE A 512 -27.66 9.59 -36.79
N GLN A 513 -28.36 10.05 -37.84
CA GLN A 513 -29.58 9.44 -38.36
C GLN A 513 -29.35 8.09 -39.06
N ALA A 514 -28.10 7.78 -39.44
CA ALA A 514 -27.76 6.47 -40.01
C ALA A 514 -28.17 5.31 -39.10
N THR A 515 -28.22 5.53 -37.79
CA THR A 515 -28.61 4.49 -36.83
C THR A 515 -29.57 4.98 -35.75
N CYS A 516 -29.72 6.29 -35.51
CA CYS A 516 -30.60 6.84 -34.50
C CYS A 516 -31.78 7.61 -35.11
N ASN A 517 -32.99 7.05 -35.01
CA ASN A 517 -34.21 7.69 -35.47
C ASN A 517 -34.85 8.57 -34.38
N ARG A 518 -34.14 9.62 -33.96
CA ARG A 518 -34.59 10.61 -32.96
C ARG A 518 -34.49 12.02 -33.50
N ASN A 519 -35.26 12.95 -32.93
CA ASN A 519 -35.28 14.32 -33.41
C ASN A 519 -34.08 15.10 -32.85
N VAL A 520 -33.26 15.67 -33.73
CA VAL A 520 -32.14 16.54 -33.33
C VAL A 520 -32.66 17.94 -33.07
N ILE A 521 -32.38 18.48 -31.89
CA ILE A 521 -32.77 19.83 -31.46
C ILE A 521 -31.71 20.83 -31.91
N LYS A 522 -30.43 20.52 -31.67
CA LYS A 522 -29.28 21.34 -32.10
C LYS A 522 -28.00 20.51 -32.20
N ILE A 523 -27.07 21.02 -32.99
CA ILE A 523 -25.71 20.51 -33.13
C ILE A 523 -24.77 21.67 -32.85
N GLU A 524 -23.89 21.51 -31.87
CA GLU A 524 -22.89 22.52 -31.50
C GLU A 524 -21.50 21.97 -31.79
N ARG A 525 -20.68 22.72 -32.53
CA ARG A 525 -19.27 22.41 -32.72
C ARG A 525 -18.51 22.83 -31.47
N VAL A 526 -17.67 21.93 -30.96
CA VAL A 526 -16.75 22.23 -29.86
C VAL A 526 -15.46 22.75 -30.46
N GLN A 527 -15.00 23.90 -29.98
CA GLN A 527 -13.73 24.52 -30.38
C GLN A 527 -12.84 24.64 -29.15
N ASN A 528 -12.01 23.62 -28.92
CA ASN A 528 -11.00 23.62 -27.87
C ASN A 528 -9.61 23.43 -28.51
N PRO A 529 -8.84 24.52 -28.73
CA PRO A 529 -7.55 24.45 -29.41
C PRO A 529 -6.53 23.52 -28.74
N ALA A 530 -6.54 23.44 -27.40
CA ALA A 530 -5.60 22.62 -26.65
C ALA A 530 -5.90 21.12 -26.84
N LEU A 531 -7.16 20.71 -26.72
CA LEU A 531 -7.57 19.33 -26.97
C LEU A 531 -7.36 18.95 -28.44
N TRP A 532 -7.66 19.86 -29.38
CA TRP A 532 -7.45 19.62 -30.81
C TRP A 532 -5.98 19.34 -31.13
N LYS A 533 -5.06 20.19 -30.67
CA LYS A 533 -3.62 20.00 -30.91
C LYS A 533 -3.08 18.77 -30.21
N SER A 534 -3.54 18.47 -29.00
CA SER A 534 -3.18 17.22 -28.31
C SER A 534 -3.56 16.01 -29.16
N LEU A 535 -4.77 16.00 -29.75
CA LEU A 535 -5.19 14.96 -30.69
C LEU A 535 -4.27 14.92 -31.93
N GLN A 536 -3.96 16.05 -32.56
CA GLN A 536 -3.14 16.08 -33.77
C GLN A 536 -1.70 15.60 -33.52
N ILE A 537 -1.09 15.96 -32.39
CA ILE A 537 0.25 15.47 -32.00
C ILE A 537 0.21 13.96 -31.80
N LYS A 538 -0.79 13.47 -31.07
CA LYS A 538 -0.95 12.03 -30.82
C LYS A 538 -1.23 11.26 -32.11
N LYS A 539 -1.96 11.86 -33.04
CA LYS A 539 -2.23 11.31 -34.37
C LYS A 539 -0.93 11.16 -35.17
N ASN A 540 -0.11 12.20 -35.26
CA ASN A 540 1.17 12.15 -35.98
C ASN A 540 2.12 11.08 -35.37
N GLU A 541 2.14 10.97 -34.04
CA GLU A 541 2.88 9.91 -33.34
C GLU A 541 2.38 8.52 -33.71
N LEU A 542 1.06 8.29 -33.67
CA LEU A 542 0.42 7.04 -34.06
C LEU A 542 0.68 6.66 -35.53
N GLU A 543 0.59 7.62 -36.44
CA GLU A 543 0.85 7.39 -37.87
C GLU A 543 2.30 6.94 -38.11
N THR A 544 3.24 7.58 -37.41
CA THR A 544 4.65 7.20 -37.45
C THR A 544 4.87 5.81 -36.83
N ARG A 545 4.28 5.55 -35.64
CA ARG A 545 4.48 4.31 -34.89
C ARG A 545 3.84 3.10 -35.57
N ASN A 546 2.67 3.27 -36.18
CA ASN A 546 1.93 2.20 -36.84
C ASN A 546 2.27 2.04 -38.32
N GLY A 547 2.89 3.05 -38.94
CA GLY A 547 3.29 3.01 -40.35
C GLY A 547 2.11 3.13 -41.33
N HIS A 548 0.98 3.68 -40.89
CA HIS A 548 -0.19 3.94 -41.73
C HIS A 548 -1.01 5.13 -41.21
N GLN A 549 -1.86 5.72 -42.06
CA GLN A 549 -2.70 6.88 -41.73
C GLN A 549 -4.11 6.53 -41.21
N ASN A 550 -4.50 5.25 -41.26
CA ASN A 550 -5.83 4.80 -40.82
C ASN A 550 -5.93 4.62 -39.30
N ASN A 551 -5.65 5.67 -38.52
CA ASN A 551 -5.66 5.62 -37.05
C ASN A 551 -6.88 6.28 -36.41
N GLU A 552 -7.66 7.06 -37.16
CA GLU A 552 -8.75 7.89 -36.62
C GLU A 552 -10.13 7.41 -37.10
N LYS A 553 -11.12 7.45 -36.21
CA LYS A 553 -12.54 7.21 -36.51
C LYS A 553 -13.42 8.29 -35.90
N ARG A 554 -14.55 8.57 -36.55
CA ARG A 554 -15.64 9.38 -35.97
C ARG A 554 -16.61 8.45 -35.24
N LEU A 555 -16.75 8.60 -33.93
CA LEU A 555 -17.50 7.70 -33.06
C LEU A 555 -18.39 8.47 -32.07
N PHE A 556 -19.40 7.81 -31.52
CA PHE A 556 -20.40 8.42 -30.65
C PHE A 556 -20.16 8.13 -29.17
N HIS A 557 -20.36 9.14 -28.30
CA HIS A 557 -20.28 9.00 -26.85
C HIS A 557 -21.51 9.64 -26.18
N GLY A 558 -22.40 8.82 -25.62
CA GLY A 558 -23.57 9.31 -24.87
C GLY A 558 -23.19 9.73 -23.46
N THR A 559 -23.72 10.86 -22.98
CA THR A 559 -23.44 11.34 -21.63
C THR A 559 -24.60 12.14 -21.03
N SER A 560 -24.48 12.53 -19.77
CA SER A 560 -25.43 13.39 -19.06
C SER A 560 -25.01 14.87 -19.04
N GLU A 561 -25.99 15.75 -18.93
CA GLU A 561 -25.83 17.22 -18.99
C GLU A 561 -24.81 17.78 -17.99
N ASP A 562 -24.73 17.19 -16.80
CA ASP A 562 -23.78 17.57 -15.74
C ASP A 562 -22.30 17.37 -16.12
N THR A 563 -22.01 16.49 -17.08
CA THR A 563 -20.63 16.18 -17.51
C THR A 563 -20.15 17.04 -18.67
N VAL A 564 -21.06 17.69 -19.41
CA VAL A 564 -20.77 18.40 -20.67
C VAL A 564 -19.71 19.48 -20.47
N LYS A 565 -19.85 20.29 -19.41
CA LYS A 565 -18.88 21.35 -19.10
C LYS A 565 -17.47 20.79 -18.85
N ILE A 566 -17.38 19.62 -18.21
CA ILE A 566 -16.11 18.97 -17.90
C ILE A 566 -15.48 18.44 -19.19
N ILE A 567 -16.26 17.74 -20.02
CA ILE A 567 -15.76 17.14 -21.28
C ILE A 567 -15.32 18.22 -22.27
N ASN A 568 -16.09 19.29 -22.42
CA ASN A 568 -15.73 20.40 -23.31
C ASN A 568 -14.40 21.06 -22.90
N GLU A 569 -14.22 21.27 -21.59
CA GLU A 569 -13.07 21.99 -21.08
C GLU A 569 -11.81 21.13 -20.98
N ARG A 570 -11.97 19.86 -20.56
CA ARG A 570 -10.86 18.99 -20.14
C ARG A 570 -10.75 17.70 -20.94
N GLY A 571 -11.65 17.45 -21.88
CA GLY A 571 -11.71 16.21 -22.64
C GLY A 571 -12.31 15.05 -21.85
N PHE A 572 -12.18 13.85 -22.40
CA PHE A 572 -12.64 12.63 -21.75
C PHE A 572 -11.68 12.22 -20.64
N ASN A 573 -12.20 11.68 -19.55
CA ASN A 573 -11.37 11.17 -18.45
C ASN A 573 -11.87 9.79 -18.02
N ARG A 574 -11.00 8.80 -18.19
CA ARG A 574 -11.28 7.38 -17.90
C ARG A 574 -11.65 7.11 -16.44
N VAL A 575 -11.28 7.96 -15.48
CA VAL A 575 -11.65 7.81 -14.06
C VAL A 575 -13.17 7.95 -13.85
N TYR A 576 -13.87 8.61 -14.78
CA TYR A 576 -15.33 8.66 -14.78
C TYR A 576 -15.99 7.55 -15.62
N ALA A 577 -15.19 6.74 -16.34
CA ALA A 577 -15.66 5.59 -17.08
C ALA A 577 -15.95 4.42 -16.12
N GLY A 578 -17.03 3.67 -16.38
CA GLY A 578 -17.41 2.49 -15.59
C GLY A 578 -18.77 2.57 -14.88
N LYS A 579 -19.51 3.69 -14.97
CA LYS A 579 -20.89 3.75 -14.44
C LYS A 579 -21.86 2.75 -15.10
N ASN A 580 -21.54 2.23 -16.28
CA ASN A 580 -22.44 1.41 -17.11
C ASN A 580 -21.76 0.16 -17.71
N ALA A 581 -21.07 -0.64 -16.87
CA ALA A 581 -20.40 -1.92 -17.20
C ALA A 581 -19.20 -1.81 -18.17
N ALA A 582 -17.98 -1.97 -17.62
CA ALA A 582 -16.71 -1.93 -18.37
C ALA A 582 -16.33 -3.31 -18.97
N CYS A 583 -17.19 -3.88 -19.83
CA CYS A 583 -17.09 -5.26 -20.33
C CYS A 583 -15.82 -5.57 -21.16
N TYR A 584 -15.14 -4.54 -21.67
CA TYR A 584 -14.02 -4.66 -22.61
C TYR A 584 -12.79 -3.86 -22.16
N GLY A 585 -12.83 -3.28 -20.96
CA GLY A 585 -11.75 -2.51 -20.35
C GLY A 585 -12.24 -1.25 -19.64
N ASN A 586 -11.53 -0.86 -18.59
CA ASN A 586 -11.67 0.36 -17.80
C ASN A 586 -11.10 1.59 -18.55
N GLY A 587 -11.60 1.81 -19.76
CA GLY A 587 -11.29 2.97 -20.59
C GLY A 587 -12.54 3.76 -20.97
N THR A 588 -12.38 4.78 -21.80
CA THR A 588 -13.51 5.56 -22.31
C THR A 588 -14.10 4.87 -23.54
N TYR A 589 -15.42 4.64 -23.50
CA TYR A 589 -16.16 3.90 -24.53
C TYR A 589 -16.71 4.81 -25.62
N PHE A 590 -16.59 4.38 -26.88
CA PHE A 590 -17.12 5.06 -28.04
C PHE A 590 -17.83 4.07 -28.96
N ALA A 591 -19.10 4.33 -29.26
CA ALA A 591 -19.91 3.49 -30.12
C ALA A 591 -19.78 3.86 -31.59
N VAL A 592 -19.79 2.88 -32.48
CA VAL A 592 -19.89 3.10 -33.93
C VAL A 592 -21.29 3.59 -34.30
N ASN A 593 -22.33 3.05 -33.64
CA ASN A 593 -23.72 3.39 -33.91
C ASN A 593 -24.24 4.40 -32.87
N ALA A 594 -24.79 5.51 -33.35
CA ALA A 594 -25.44 6.52 -32.51
C ALA A 594 -26.59 5.94 -31.67
N SER A 595 -27.34 4.96 -32.18
CA SER A 595 -28.42 4.31 -31.42
C SER A 595 -27.96 3.69 -30.10
N TYR A 596 -26.74 3.15 -30.04
CA TYR A 596 -26.20 2.59 -28.81
C TYR A 596 -25.99 3.68 -27.76
N SER A 597 -25.27 4.75 -28.15
CA SER A 597 -25.05 5.91 -27.29
C SER A 597 -26.35 6.63 -26.93
N ALA A 598 -27.39 6.53 -27.75
CA ALA A 598 -28.69 7.16 -27.51
C ALA A 598 -29.52 6.47 -26.41
N SER A 599 -29.12 5.29 -25.92
CA SER A 599 -29.79 4.66 -24.77
C SER A 599 -29.81 5.59 -23.56
N ASP A 600 -30.89 5.52 -22.75
CA ASP A 600 -31.04 6.29 -21.51
C ASP A 600 -29.96 5.93 -20.48
N THR A 601 -29.34 4.76 -20.60
CA THR A 601 -28.19 4.35 -19.80
C THR A 601 -27.01 5.32 -19.96
N TYR A 602 -26.73 5.75 -21.19
CA TYR A 602 -25.55 6.56 -21.54
C TYR A 602 -25.92 8.04 -21.70
N SER A 603 -26.87 8.33 -22.59
CA SER A 603 -27.37 9.70 -22.80
C SER A 603 -28.58 9.94 -21.89
N ARG A 604 -28.38 10.19 -20.60
CA ARG A 604 -29.50 10.34 -19.66
C ARG A 604 -30.36 11.57 -20.02
N PRO A 605 -31.69 11.42 -20.15
CA PRO A 605 -32.55 12.56 -20.44
C PRO A 605 -32.55 13.54 -19.27
N ASN A 606 -32.49 14.84 -19.57
CA ASN A 606 -32.65 15.91 -18.58
C ASN A 606 -34.14 16.11 -18.21
N ALA A 607 -34.44 17.12 -17.39
CA ALA A 607 -35.81 17.42 -16.96
C ALA A 607 -36.77 17.73 -18.13
N ASN A 608 -36.26 18.21 -19.27
CA ASN A 608 -37.04 18.50 -20.47
C ASN A 608 -37.18 17.27 -21.40
N GLY A 609 -36.60 16.13 -21.01
CA GLY A 609 -36.52 14.92 -21.82
C GLY A 609 -35.47 15.00 -22.95
N GLU A 610 -34.59 15.99 -22.91
CA GLU A 610 -33.51 16.16 -23.90
C GLU A 610 -32.32 15.30 -23.51
N LYS A 611 -31.65 14.75 -24.52
CA LYS A 611 -30.52 13.84 -24.36
C LYS A 611 -29.32 14.41 -25.11
N ILE A 612 -28.13 14.04 -24.63
CA ILE A 612 -26.88 14.64 -25.08
C ILE A 612 -25.89 13.54 -25.46
N MET A 613 -25.28 13.70 -26.62
CA MET A 613 -24.26 12.80 -27.15
C MET A 613 -23.20 13.59 -27.90
N TYR A 614 -21.95 13.16 -27.78
CA TYR A 614 -20.88 13.66 -28.62
C TYR A 614 -20.69 12.80 -29.87
N LEU A 615 -20.41 13.45 -31.00
CA LEU A 615 -19.67 12.86 -32.12
C LEU A 615 -18.20 13.29 -31.96
N CYS A 616 -17.32 12.30 -31.85
CA CYS A 616 -15.93 12.48 -31.44
C CYS A 616 -14.98 12.04 -32.55
N ARG A 617 -13.81 12.67 -32.65
CA ARG A 617 -12.65 12.08 -33.34
C ARG A 617 -11.89 11.23 -32.34
N VAL A 618 -11.69 9.95 -32.66
CA VAL A 618 -11.07 8.97 -31.76
C VAL A 618 -9.91 8.29 -32.49
N LEU A 619 -8.73 8.33 -31.88
CA LEU A 619 -7.52 7.68 -32.36
C LEU A 619 -7.51 6.21 -31.98
N THR A 620 -8.27 5.41 -32.73
CA THR A 620 -8.41 3.96 -32.55
C THR A 620 -7.16 3.16 -32.87
N GLY A 621 -6.31 3.67 -33.77
CA GLY A 621 -5.06 3.02 -34.19
C GLY A 621 -5.21 1.55 -34.57
N ASP A 622 -4.19 0.76 -34.27
CA ASP A 622 -4.27 -0.71 -34.28
C ASP A 622 -5.03 -1.19 -33.05
N PHE A 623 -6.04 -2.04 -33.27
CA PHE A 623 -6.92 -2.50 -32.21
C PHE A 623 -7.04 -4.03 -32.15
N THR A 624 -7.53 -4.52 -31.02
CA THR A 624 -7.62 -5.95 -30.69
C THR A 624 -8.83 -6.20 -29.77
N PRO A 625 -9.31 -7.44 -29.58
CA PRO A 625 -10.43 -7.69 -28.66
C PRO A 625 -10.13 -7.24 -27.24
N GLY A 626 -11.06 -6.51 -26.65
CA GLY A 626 -11.02 -6.09 -25.26
C GLY A 626 -11.56 -7.18 -24.33
N GLN A 627 -11.16 -7.10 -23.07
CA GLN A 627 -11.64 -7.96 -22.01
C GLN A 627 -11.94 -7.13 -20.76
N GLN A 628 -12.84 -7.65 -19.92
CA GLN A 628 -13.23 -6.97 -18.71
C GLN A 628 -12.02 -6.68 -17.80
N ASN A 629 -12.07 -5.50 -17.16
CA ASN A 629 -11.05 -4.91 -16.30
C ASN A 629 -9.66 -4.63 -16.92
N MET A 630 -9.47 -4.77 -18.25
CA MET A 630 -8.29 -4.19 -18.91
C MET A 630 -8.16 -2.71 -18.58
N ILE A 631 -6.96 -2.20 -18.39
CA ILE A 631 -6.69 -0.79 -17.98
C ILE A 631 -5.75 -0.07 -18.97
N ALA A 632 -5.20 -0.85 -19.89
CA ALA A 632 -4.43 -0.47 -21.06
C ALA A 632 -4.68 -1.55 -22.14
N PRO A 633 -4.48 -1.25 -23.44
CA PRO A 633 -4.54 -2.27 -24.49
C PRO A 633 -3.43 -3.31 -24.30
N PRO A 634 -3.63 -4.56 -24.75
CA PRO A 634 -2.62 -5.61 -24.63
C PRO A 634 -1.44 -5.37 -25.60
N PRO A 635 -0.31 -6.07 -25.42
CA PRO A 635 0.83 -6.01 -26.33
C PRO A 635 0.49 -6.61 -27.71
N LYS A 636 1.10 -6.06 -28.79
CA LYS A 636 0.88 -6.53 -30.18
C LYS A 636 1.37 -7.95 -30.44
N SER A 637 2.34 -8.42 -29.66
CA SER A 637 2.84 -9.79 -29.71
C SER A 637 3.41 -10.19 -28.35
N SER A 638 3.53 -11.49 -28.10
CA SER A 638 4.12 -12.00 -26.86
C SER A 638 5.54 -11.45 -26.68
N GLY A 639 5.80 -10.76 -25.55
CA GLY A 639 7.09 -10.13 -25.24
C GLY A 639 7.34 -8.77 -25.90
N SER A 640 6.39 -8.19 -26.64
CA SER A 640 6.51 -6.85 -27.21
C SER A 640 6.16 -5.76 -26.20
N ILE A 641 7.00 -4.73 -26.07
CA ILE A 641 6.69 -3.49 -25.35
C ILE A 641 5.71 -2.58 -26.11
N LYS A 642 5.46 -2.85 -27.40
CA LYS A 642 4.48 -2.11 -28.20
C LYS A 642 3.07 -2.64 -27.92
N LEU A 643 2.23 -1.78 -27.36
CA LEU A 643 0.80 -2.05 -27.14
C LEU A 643 -0.02 -1.78 -28.40
N PHE A 644 -1.19 -2.40 -28.47
CA PHE A 644 -2.28 -1.91 -29.30
C PHE A 644 -2.71 -0.51 -28.83
N ASP A 645 -3.46 0.20 -29.66
CA ASP A 645 -3.83 1.60 -29.42
C ASP A 645 -5.22 1.73 -28.79
N SER A 646 -6.10 0.77 -29.08
CA SER A 646 -7.42 0.65 -28.49
C SER A 646 -7.87 -0.82 -28.46
N VAL A 647 -8.99 -1.08 -27.81
CA VAL A 647 -9.63 -2.40 -27.83
C VAL A 647 -11.08 -2.31 -28.32
N VAL A 648 -11.60 -3.43 -28.82
CA VAL A 648 -12.93 -3.53 -29.43
C VAL A 648 -13.75 -4.66 -28.82
N ASP A 649 -15.07 -4.62 -28.98
CA ASP A 649 -15.96 -5.72 -28.59
C ASP A 649 -15.76 -6.96 -29.47
N ARG A 650 -15.42 -6.76 -30.75
CA ARG A 650 -15.19 -7.83 -31.74
C ARG A 650 -14.26 -7.33 -32.85
N MET A 651 -13.44 -8.21 -33.41
CA MET A 651 -12.54 -7.85 -34.54
C MET A 651 -13.30 -7.60 -35.84
N ALA A 652 -14.23 -8.49 -36.18
CA ALA A 652 -15.01 -8.39 -37.40
C ALA A 652 -16.15 -7.38 -37.18
N ASN A 653 -16.09 -6.23 -37.87
CA ASN A 653 -17.05 -5.13 -37.75
C ASN A 653 -17.29 -4.70 -36.29
N PRO A 654 -16.29 -4.06 -35.64
CA PRO A 654 -16.43 -3.54 -34.29
C PRO A 654 -17.68 -2.67 -34.14
N SER A 655 -18.41 -2.84 -33.04
CA SER A 655 -19.55 -1.98 -32.71
C SER A 655 -19.17 -0.86 -31.73
N MET A 656 -18.02 -1.02 -31.07
CA MET A 656 -17.47 -0.03 -30.16
C MET A 656 -15.95 -0.13 -30.06
N PHE A 657 -15.35 0.99 -29.64
CA PHE A 657 -13.93 1.13 -29.34
C PHE A 657 -13.77 1.64 -27.91
N VAL A 658 -12.74 1.16 -27.22
CA VAL A 658 -12.36 1.60 -25.89
C VAL A 658 -10.92 2.09 -25.94
N ILE A 659 -10.71 3.36 -25.58
CA ILE A 659 -9.39 3.97 -25.46
C ILE A 659 -9.01 4.15 -24.00
N PHE A 660 -7.70 4.10 -23.73
CA PHE A 660 -7.17 4.14 -22.36
C PHE A 660 -6.35 5.39 -22.09
N HIS A 661 -6.03 6.20 -23.11
CA HIS A 661 -5.42 7.52 -22.92
C HIS A 661 -6.41 8.63 -23.20
N ASP A 662 -6.52 9.55 -22.24
CA ASP A 662 -7.48 10.67 -22.26
C ASP A 662 -7.30 11.61 -23.47
N THR A 663 -6.09 11.68 -24.04
CA THR A 663 -5.73 12.50 -25.21
C THR A 663 -6.04 11.84 -26.57
N GLN A 664 -6.51 10.58 -26.60
CA GLN A 664 -6.86 9.88 -27.85
C GLN A 664 -8.24 10.25 -28.41
N ALA A 665 -8.98 11.16 -27.78
CA ALA A 665 -10.29 11.57 -28.26
C ALA A 665 -10.52 13.08 -28.15
N TYR A 666 -11.11 13.65 -29.20
CA TYR A 666 -11.57 15.02 -29.24
C TYR A 666 -13.10 15.05 -29.37
N PRO A 667 -13.83 15.70 -28.44
CA PRO A 667 -15.26 15.90 -28.59
C PRO A 667 -15.47 16.94 -29.70
N GLU A 668 -15.89 16.52 -30.89
CA GLU A 668 -15.93 17.42 -32.06
C GLU A 668 -17.28 18.16 -32.16
N TYR A 669 -18.38 17.43 -31.96
CA TYR A 669 -19.73 17.97 -31.97
C TYR A 669 -20.52 17.47 -30.77
N LEU A 670 -21.31 18.36 -30.18
CA LEU A 670 -22.31 18.07 -29.17
C LEU A 670 -23.70 18.06 -29.83
N ILE A 671 -24.39 16.93 -29.77
CA ILE A 671 -25.71 16.74 -30.37
C ILE A 671 -26.73 16.70 -29.21
N THR A 672 -27.67 17.65 -29.21
CA THR A 672 -28.84 17.61 -28.33
C THR A 672 -30.03 17.08 -29.12
N PHE A 673 -30.70 16.05 -28.60
CA PHE A 673 -31.79 15.36 -29.30
C PHE A 673 -32.86 14.88 -28.33
N LYS A 674 -34.01 14.45 -28.86
CA LYS A 674 -35.13 13.90 -28.08
C LYS A 674 -35.66 12.62 -28.71
#